data_AF-A0A4U7JHA2-F1
#
_entry.id   AF-A0A4U7JHA2-F1
#
_cell.length_a   1.000
_cell.length_b   1.000
_cell.length_c   1.000
_cell.angle_alpha   90.00
_cell.angle_beta   90.00
_cell.angle_gamma   90.00
#
_symmetry.space_group_name_H-M   'P 1'
#
loop_
_entity.id
_entity.type
_entity.pdbx_description
1 polymer ?
#
loop_
_entity_poly.entity_id
_entity_poly.type
_entity_poly.pdbx_seq_one_letter_code
_entity_poly.pdbx_strand_id
1 'polypeptide(L)'
;MLRDGRKSALNLLGAIMLVFIFSSVVLAPKGVFASTPDWGSVLKNPDTWFGSSDGIKLADSIVQYQLSDGGWRKDMTESTSGSWGKSTIDNDTTTSQIIVLAKTYKQTNNSKYLNSCQRGIDLLLNGQYSNGGWPQVFNDPGTYHAHITYNDNAMIHVMNLLTDVANKTGDFTFIDSNRASRASTAIQKGIQCILNTQITVNGVKTAWCQQHDEYSLKPTTGRAYEVPSISASESVGIVNYLKTIKNPSAEITNAINSAIAWMAKVQIYGIKVVTTSNDRYIVNDPTAGPIWARFYEINTNRPIFVDRDGSIHYQMSEISQERRAGYAWYGTWPSKLVKEANIYDIVVAKDGTGNYTTVQAAINSVPNNSAKRTTIYIKNGTYKEKMNIGSSKINITLIGQSKEGTILTYNDAASTPNSSGGTLGTTGSASITVAGSGFQAENITFENSYDEARNGSSQAVAMLAKADKMIFKNCSFKGNQDTLYANSGRQYYYNCYIEGDVDFIFGAATAVFYNCEVYSLNRSGGCVTAPSTKADQKGYLFYKCKLTSSSATPKNISLGRPWIPSSDPNSITPKVLFRECELGNHISSAGWTSMSGNNPENYEMWEYLNTGAGSNPNRKQLPSSRASEYTMEKFLAGTDGWDPNITEEIEQPILEGKYIKSLVVNDSPNAADWSVQSNLRVGDLVYGDRTVKFISMPDYLLGSEWIRTACDSKMFTTTEATFTPSTDIICYIGLDTRITSIPSWFSSWTNTGETFDNDGAVTFRIYKKSFPRGATVELGTNGASSSVVNYVVIVQPQPISEGEYIKSLLVNDSTNAADWSIQSNLQVGDLVFGDRTVKFISMPDFLIGSEWIRTACDSKMFTSTEATFVPNIPITCYVGLDTRITSIPSWLSGWTNIGETFDNDGAVTFQIYMKSFPGGTIVELGTNGASSSVVNYVVIVKPDYPPMIIPGDVVPDGQIDALDFAYIKKHLLGIELLTGDSYKAADIDNSGTVDAIDLALLKKALLEGIH
;
A
#
# COMPACT_ATOMS: atom_id res chain seq x y z
N MET A 1 53.82 30.80 45.93
CA MET A 1 54.77 29.73 46.25
C MET A 1 54.29 28.49 45.51
N LEU A 2 54.93 28.17 44.39
CA LEU A 2 56.04 27.20 44.27
C LEU A 2 55.45 25.80 43.97
N ARG A 3 55.85 25.06 42.93
CA ARG A 3 56.76 25.31 41.80
C ARG A 3 56.75 24.04 40.93
N ASP A 4 56.93 24.22 39.62
CA ASP A 4 57.76 23.44 38.67
C ASP A 4 57.89 21.91 38.80
N GLY A 5 57.83 21.13 37.73
CA GLY A 5 57.78 21.50 36.32
C GLY A 5 58.02 20.33 35.37
N ARG A 6 57.72 20.56 34.10
CA ARG A 6 58.71 20.68 33.02
C ARG A 6 57.99 21.03 31.71
N LYS A 7 58.34 22.22 31.21
CA LYS A 7 57.99 22.83 29.94
C LYS A 7 59.09 22.54 28.89
N SER A 8 58.66 22.33 27.65
CA SER A 8 59.19 22.84 26.35
C SER A 8 60.67 23.21 26.13
N ALA A 9 61.21 22.82 24.96
CA ALA A 9 61.91 23.67 23.96
C ALA A 9 62.25 22.79 22.72
N LEU A 10 61.76 23.08 21.49
CA LEU A 10 62.30 24.06 20.49
C LEU A 10 63.74 23.71 20.07
N ASN A 11 64.26 23.83 18.84
CA ASN A 11 63.86 24.27 17.50
C ASN A 11 65.17 24.22 16.65
N LEU A 12 65.12 24.21 15.31
CA LEU A 12 65.70 25.25 14.41
C LEU A 12 66.36 24.72 13.12
N LEU A 13 65.77 25.17 11.99
CA LEU A 13 66.27 25.47 10.63
C LEU A 13 67.63 24.92 10.09
N GLY A 14 67.57 24.41 8.84
CA GLY A 14 68.19 25.12 7.69
C GLY A 14 69.33 24.44 6.88
N ALA A 15 69.29 24.66 5.55
CA ALA A 15 70.30 24.47 4.47
C ALA A 15 70.38 23.07 3.79
N ILE A 16 69.87 22.86 2.56
CA ILE A 16 70.29 23.30 1.20
C ILE A 16 71.49 22.51 0.60
N MET A 17 71.14 21.61 -0.34
CA MET A 17 71.68 21.43 -1.71
C MET A 17 73.20 21.17 -1.93
N LEU A 18 73.59 19.98 -2.47
CA LEU A 18 74.15 19.76 -3.82
C LEU A 18 74.75 18.33 -4.03
N VAL A 19 74.24 17.64 -5.06
CA VAL A 19 74.94 16.85 -6.13
C VAL A 19 75.74 15.58 -5.78
N PHE A 20 75.29 14.43 -6.32
CA PHE A 20 76.02 13.66 -7.35
C PHE A 20 75.08 12.75 -8.16
N ILE A 21 75.27 12.74 -9.48
CA ILE A 21 74.55 11.98 -10.51
C ILE A 21 75.37 10.72 -10.91
N PHE A 22 74.66 9.70 -11.38
CA PHE A 22 75.06 8.51 -12.18
C PHE A 22 75.53 7.24 -11.45
N SER A 23 74.64 6.24 -11.38
CA SER A 23 74.69 5.11 -12.33
C SER A 23 73.46 4.20 -12.19
N SER A 24 73.05 3.72 -13.35
CA SER A 24 71.86 2.96 -13.73
C SER A 24 71.67 1.62 -13.01
N VAL A 25 70.52 1.45 -12.36
CA VAL A 25 69.77 0.19 -12.38
C VAL A 25 68.36 0.54 -12.81
N VAL A 26 67.96 0.05 -13.98
CA VAL A 26 66.58 0.11 -14.47
C VAL A 26 65.75 -0.81 -13.58
N LEU A 27 65.06 -0.22 -12.59
CA LEU A 27 63.93 -0.84 -11.91
C LEU A 27 62.67 -0.18 -12.48
N ALA A 28 61.83 -0.99 -13.14
CA ALA A 28 60.53 -0.57 -13.62
C ALA A 28 59.72 0.09 -12.47
N PRO A 29 59.00 1.19 -12.72
CA PRO A 29 58.26 1.88 -11.68
C PRO A 29 57.12 0.97 -11.18
N LYS A 30 57.13 0.64 -9.88
CA LYS A 30 55.96 0.06 -9.20
C LYS A 30 54.81 1.07 -9.29
N GLY A 31 53.68 0.65 -9.86
CA GLY A 31 52.53 1.49 -10.19
C GLY A 31 51.87 2.20 -9.00
N VAL A 32 51.12 3.25 -9.32
CA VAL A 32 50.44 4.18 -8.39
C VAL A 32 49.41 3.50 -7.46
N PHE A 33 48.95 2.28 -7.77
CA PHE A 33 47.96 1.52 -6.98
C PHE A 33 48.58 0.26 -6.35
N ALA A 34 49.39 0.42 -5.29
CA ALA A 34 49.85 -0.70 -4.46
C ALA A 34 48.75 -1.25 -3.53
N SER A 35 47.66 -0.48 -3.34
CA SER A 35 46.44 -0.82 -2.59
C SER A 35 45.27 0.04 -3.08
N THR A 36 44.04 -0.39 -2.84
CA THR A 36 42.81 0.32 -3.23
C THR A 36 42.74 1.72 -2.59
N PRO A 37 42.52 2.80 -3.37
CA PRO A 37 42.32 4.14 -2.81
C PRO A 37 41.06 4.24 -1.95
N ASP A 38 41.11 5.05 -0.90
CA ASP A 38 39.91 5.52 -0.20
C ASP A 38 39.19 6.56 -1.07
N TRP A 39 38.32 6.08 -1.97
CA TRP A 39 37.56 6.92 -2.89
C TRP A 39 36.71 7.96 -2.16
N GLY A 40 36.16 7.64 -0.99
CA GLY A 40 35.39 8.57 -0.19
C GLY A 40 36.20 9.80 0.24
N SER A 41 37.48 9.61 0.59
CA SER A 41 38.39 10.72 0.88
C SER A 41 38.86 11.46 -0.38
N VAL A 42 39.13 10.73 -1.47
CA VAL A 42 39.53 11.33 -2.75
C VAL A 42 38.45 12.29 -3.27
N LEU A 43 37.19 11.83 -3.29
CA LEU A 43 36.06 12.58 -3.84
C LEU A 43 35.68 13.83 -3.00
N LYS A 44 36.15 13.93 -1.76
CA LYS A 44 35.97 15.10 -0.89
C LYS A 44 36.97 16.23 -1.12
N ASN A 45 38.00 16.01 -1.94
CA ASN A 45 38.91 17.09 -2.30
C ASN A 45 38.15 18.23 -3.01
N PRO A 46 38.57 19.50 -2.85
CA PRO A 46 37.94 20.61 -3.55
C PRO A 46 38.13 20.45 -5.07
N ASP A 47 37.20 20.98 -5.88
CA ASP A 47 37.23 20.83 -7.34
C ASP A 47 38.58 21.25 -7.97
N THR A 48 39.24 22.28 -7.42
CA THR A 48 40.56 22.76 -7.88
C THR A 48 41.68 21.72 -7.72
N TRP A 49 41.58 20.81 -6.75
CA TRP A 49 42.56 19.75 -6.54
C TRP A 49 42.62 18.78 -7.73
N PHE A 50 41.49 18.52 -8.39
CA PHE A 50 41.42 17.63 -9.56
C PHE A 50 42.13 18.19 -10.80
N GLY A 51 42.41 19.49 -10.83
CA GLY A 51 43.26 20.15 -11.84
C GLY A 51 44.74 20.29 -11.43
N SER A 52 45.10 19.92 -10.20
CA SER A 52 46.47 19.96 -9.70
C SER A 52 47.34 18.84 -10.31
N SER A 53 48.66 18.90 -10.10
CA SER A 53 49.57 17.84 -10.54
C SER A 53 49.22 16.47 -9.96
N ASP A 54 48.72 16.41 -8.73
CA ASP A 54 48.43 15.14 -8.07
C ASP A 54 47.06 14.58 -8.48
N GLY A 55 46.07 15.46 -8.65
CA GLY A 55 44.78 15.09 -9.25
C GLY A 55 44.94 14.59 -10.69
N ILE A 56 45.78 15.24 -11.50
CA ILE A 56 46.11 14.81 -12.87
C ILE A 56 46.84 13.46 -12.88
N LYS A 57 47.85 13.24 -12.02
CA LYS A 57 48.54 11.93 -11.92
C LYS A 57 47.57 10.81 -11.56
N LEU A 58 46.63 11.06 -10.65
CA LEU A 58 45.60 10.09 -10.30
C LEU A 58 44.69 9.81 -11.50
N ALA A 59 44.19 10.84 -12.18
CA ALA A 59 43.34 10.69 -13.36
C ALA A 59 44.05 9.95 -14.50
N ASP A 60 45.34 10.23 -14.73
CA ASP A 60 46.18 9.52 -15.70
C ASP A 60 46.31 8.04 -15.36
N SER A 61 46.50 7.72 -14.08
CA SER A 61 46.53 6.34 -13.60
C SER A 61 45.16 5.67 -13.78
N ILE A 62 44.05 6.37 -13.52
CA ILE A 62 42.71 5.83 -13.76
C ILE A 62 42.50 5.50 -15.25
N VAL A 63 42.89 6.40 -16.16
CA VAL A 63 42.78 6.15 -17.61
C VAL A 63 43.63 4.94 -18.03
N GLN A 64 44.86 4.83 -17.52
CA GLN A 64 45.77 3.73 -17.84
C GLN A 64 45.18 2.36 -17.46
N TYR A 65 44.47 2.27 -16.34
CA TYR A 65 43.93 1.02 -15.80
C TYR A 65 42.49 0.73 -16.24
N GLN A 66 41.89 1.56 -17.11
CA GLN A 66 40.54 1.32 -17.63
C GLN A 66 40.54 0.13 -18.60
N LEU A 67 39.66 -0.84 -18.35
CA LEU A 67 39.51 -2.03 -19.19
C LEU A 67 38.87 -1.70 -20.54
N SER A 68 38.95 -2.62 -21.50
CA SER A 68 38.46 -2.43 -22.87
C SER A 68 36.95 -2.19 -22.93
N ASP A 69 36.20 -2.78 -22.02
CA ASP A 69 34.74 -2.61 -21.84
C ASP A 69 34.35 -1.25 -21.22
N GLY A 70 35.33 -0.48 -20.72
CA GLY A 70 35.13 0.84 -20.14
C GLY A 70 35.13 0.88 -18.61
N GLY A 71 35.22 -0.25 -17.91
CA GLY A 71 35.20 -0.29 -16.45
C GLY A 71 36.57 -0.45 -15.80
N TRP A 72 36.53 -0.74 -14.50
CA TRP A 72 37.72 -0.90 -13.67
C TRP A 72 37.61 -2.10 -12.73
N ARG A 73 38.78 -2.62 -12.35
CA ARG A 73 38.94 -3.70 -11.38
C ARG A 73 38.90 -3.13 -9.95
N LYS A 74 38.38 -3.92 -9.01
CA LYS A 74 38.18 -3.55 -7.59
C LYS A 74 39.36 -2.84 -6.93
N ASP A 75 40.57 -3.30 -7.20
CA ASP A 75 41.80 -2.80 -6.55
C ASP A 75 42.70 -2.00 -7.50
N MET A 76 42.26 -1.75 -8.73
CA MET A 76 43.06 -1.07 -9.76
C MET A 76 44.46 -1.68 -9.96
N THR A 77 44.63 -2.99 -9.67
CA THR A 77 45.91 -3.71 -9.81
C THR A 77 45.98 -4.46 -11.15
N GLU A 78 47.19 -4.63 -11.69
CA GLU A 78 47.42 -5.34 -12.96
C GLU A 78 47.23 -6.86 -12.83
N SER A 79 47.22 -7.42 -11.61
CA SER A 79 47.36 -8.86 -11.33
C SER A 79 46.14 -9.51 -10.65
N THR A 80 44.98 -9.51 -11.31
CA THR A 80 43.81 -10.29 -10.85
C THR A 80 43.32 -11.25 -11.93
N SER A 81 42.99 -12.47 -11.53
CA SER A 81 42.38 -13.51 -12.37
C SER A 81 40.96 -13.82 -11.90
N GLY A 82 40.17 -14.54 -12.71
CA GLY A 82 38.77 -14.85 -12.39
C GLY A 82 37.88 -13.60 -12.39
N SER A 83 36.85 -13.60 -11.54
CA SER A 83 35.86 -12.51 -11.43
C SER A 83 36.51 -11.15 -11.16
N TRP A 84 37.54 -11.09 -10.33
CA TRP A 84 38.22 -9.84 -9.97
C TRP A 84 39.14 -9.28 -11.07
N GLY A 85 39.33 -10.02 -12.18
CA GLY A 85 39.97 -9.54 -13.40
C GLY A 85 39.06 -8.69 -14.29
N LYS A 86 37.76 -8.65 -13.98
CA LYS A 86 36.71 -7.99 -14.76
C LYS A 86 36.28 -6.67 -14.12
N SER A 87 35.54 -5.88 -14.89
CA SER A 87 34.94 -4.64 -14.42
C SER A 87 33.91 -4.90 -13.32
N THR A 88 33.87 -4.04 -12.30
CA THR A 88 32.99 -4.22 -11.13
C THR A 88 32.49 -2.88 -10.58
N ILE A 89 31.37 -2.93 -9.87
CA ILE A 89 30.82 -1.83 -9.06
C ILE A 89 31.01 -2.05 -7.55
N ASP A 90 31.73 -3.11 -7.16
CA ASP A 90 32.04 -3.41 -5.77
C ASP A 90 33.01 -2.37 -5.17
N ASN A 91 32.89 -2.07 -3.88
CA ASN A 91 33.72 -1.07 -3.18
C ASN A 91 33.88 0.28 -3.92
N ASP A 92 32.78 0.85 -4.41
CA ASP A 92 32.75 2.14 -5.12
C ASP A 92 33.55 2.18 -6.43
N THR A 93 33.92 1.02 -6.94
CA THR A 93 34.67 0.88 -8.19
C THR A 93 33.80 1.23 -9.39
N THR A 94 34.43 1.73 -10.45
CA THR A 94 33.83 2.28 -11.66
C THR A 94 33.10 3.60 -11.43
N THR A 95 32.21 3.72 -10.44
CA THR A 95 31.48 4.97 -10.16
C THR A 95 32.43 6.08 -9.69
N SER A 96 33.35 5.79 -8.78
CA SER A 96 34.31 6.78 -8.28
C SER A 96 35.27 7.26 -9.36
N GLN A 97 35.76 6.34 -10.21
CA GLN A 97 36.66 6.67 -11.31
C GLN A 97 35.97 7.58 -12.33
N ILE A 98 34.72 7.31 -12.68
CA ILE A 98 33.92 8.18 -13.55
C ILE A 98 33.83 9.60 -12.97
N ILE A 99 33.54 9.73 -11.65
CA ILE A 99 33.43 11.04 -11.00
C ILE A 99 34.77 11.78 -10.99
N VAL A 100 35.88 11.10 -10.66
CA VAL A 100 37.23 11.71 -10.69
C VAL A 100 37.56 12.21 -12.09
N LEU A 101 37.31 11.40 -13.13
CA LEU A 101 37.56 11.80 -14.53
C LEU A 101 36.68 12.98 -14.95
N ALA A 102 35.42 13.01 -14.53
CA ALA A 102 34.51 14.12 -14.79
C ALA A 102 34.98 15.43 -14.13
N LYS A 103 35.37 15.37 -12.85
CA LYS A 103 35.93 16.49 -12.10
C LYS A 103 37.22 16.99 -12.73
N THR A 104 38.16 16.10 -13.08
CA THR A 104 39.41 16.48 -13.74
C THR A 104 39.14 17.09 -15.12
N TYR A 105 38.23 16.53 -15.92
CA TYR A 105 37.88 17.11 -17.23
C TYR A 105 37.34 18.53 -17.09
N LYS A 106 36.49 18.82 -16.11
CA LYS A 106 36.00 20.19 -15.86
C LYS A 106 37.13 21.18 -15.56
N GLN A 107 38.19 20.74 -14.90
CA GLN A 107 39.33 21.60 -14.56
C GLN A 107 40.32 21.77 -15.72
N THR A 108 40.49 20.73 -16.55
CA THR A 108 41.58 20.71 -17.55
C THR A 108 41.11 20.80 -19.00
N ASN A 109 39.82 20.59 -19.26
CA ASN A 109 39.21 20.43 -20.59
C ASN A 109 39.95 19.42 -21.50
N ASN A 110 40.59 18.40 -20.92
CA ASN A 110 41.38 17.43 -21.67
C ASN A 110 40.50 16.25 -22.10
N SER A 111 40.32 16.08 -23.40
CA SER A 111 39.42 15.08 -23.99
C SER A 111 39.74 13.63 -23.60
N LYS A 112 40.98 13.31 -23.19
CA LYS A 112 41.31 11.96 -22.71
C LYS A 112 40.48 11.54 -21.49
N TYR A 113 40.24 12.47 -20.57
CA TYR A 113 39.44 12.21 -19.36
C TYR A 113 37.95 12.14 -19.70
N LEU A 114 37.47 13.00 -20.61
CA LEU A 114 36.10 12.95 -21.12
C LEU A 114 35.81 11.60 -21.77
N ASN A 115 36.68 11.14 -22.68
CA ASN A 115 36.52 9.88 -23.39
C ASN A 115 36.53 8.69 -22.42
N SER A 116 37.42 8.69 -21.43
CA SER A 116 37.48 7.64 -20.40
C SER A 116 36.23 7.66 -19.50
N CYS A 117 35.77 8.84 -19.09
CA CYS A 117 34.53 9.03 -18.31
C CYS A 117 33.30 8.48 -19.07
N GLN A 118 33.14 8.86 -20.34
CA GLN A 118 32.03 8.40 -21.18
C GLN A 118 32.03 6.88 -21.39
N ARG A 119 33.21 6.26 -21.56
CA ARG A 119 33.32 4.79 -21.64
C ARG A 119 32.88 4.10 -20.35
N GLY A 120 33.20 4.68 -19.18
CA GLY A 120 32.72 4.18 -17.90
C GLY A 120 31.20 4.28 -17.77
N ILE A 121 30.62 5.41 -18.17
CA ILE A 121 29.16 5.59 -18.21
C ILE A 121 28.52 4.56 -19.16
N ASP A 122 29.10 4.35 -20.35
CA ASP A 122 28.59 3.39 -21.33
C ASP A 122 28.63 1.96 -20.80
N LEU A 123 29.65 1.56 -20.03
CA LEU A 123 29.67 0.27 -19.35
C LEU A 123 28.46 0.13 -18.42
N LEU A 124 28.20 1.12 -17.56
CA LEU A 124 27.07 1.08 -16.62
C LEU A 124 25.73 0.99 -17.37
N LEU A 125 25.56 1.74 -18.45
CA LEU A 125 24.34 1.71 -19.26
C LEU A 125 24.15 0.39 -20.01
N ASN A 126 25.23 -0.19 -20.54
CA ASN A 126 25.18 -1.43 -21.31
C ASN A 126 25.11 -2.68 -20.43
N GLY A 127 25.66 -2.60 -19.22
CA GLY A 127 25.69 -3.71 -18.27
C GLY A 127 24.47 -3.81 -17.36
N GLN A 128 23.44 -2.96 -17.56
CA GLN A 128 22.16 -3.10 -16.86
C GLN A 128 21.36 -4.27 -17.45
N TYR A 129 20.81 -5.12 -16.58
CA TYR A 129 19.91 -6.19 -16.98
C TYR A 129 18.58 -5.67 -17.55
N SER A 130 17.87 -6.51 -18.30
CA SER A 130 16.57 -6.16 -18.88
C SER A 130 15.51 -5.83 -17.82
N ASN A 131 15.59 -6.46 -16.66
CA ASN A 131 14.76 -6.18 -15.49
C ASN A 131 15.18 -4.94 -14.69
N GLY A 132 16.28 -4.27 -15.08
CA GLY A 132 16.76 -3.02 -14.49
C GLY A 132 17.82 -3.16 -13.39
N GLY A 133 18.17 -4.37 -12.99
CA GLY A 133 19.24 -4.58 -12.00
C GLY A 133 20.65 -4.44 -12.57
N TRP A 134 21.65 -4.40 -11.70
CA TRP A 134 23.06 -4.40 -12.07
C TRP A 134 23.83 -5.53 -11.38
N PRO A 135 24.73 -6.22 -12.11
CA PRO A 135 25.64 -7.19 -11.50
C PRO A 135 26.70 -6.51 -10.64
N GLN A 136 27.24 -7.23 -9.66
CA GLN A 136 28.44 -6.81 -8.94
C GLN A 136 29.66 -6.74 -9.86
N VAL A 137 29.82 -7.76 -10.71
CA VAL A 137 30.92 -7.89 -11.68
C VAL A 137 30.33 -8.11 -13.06
N PHE A 138 30.71 -7.26 -14.01
CA PHE A 138 30.19 -7.36 -15.38
C PHE A 138 30.76 -8.58 -16.09
N ASN A 139 29.90 -9.24 -16.90
CA ASN A 139 30.25 -10.41 -17.71
C ASN A 139 30.77 -11.60 -16.89
N ASP A 140 30.18 -11.88 -15.73
CA ASP A 140 30.56 -12.99 -14.84
C ASP A 140 29.43 -14.00 -14.56
N PRO A 141 28.81 -14.60 -15.59
CA PRO A 141 27.65 -15.48 -15.41
C PRO A 141 27.99 -16.73 -14.58
N GLY A 142 27.02 -17.21 -13.81
CA GLY A 142 27.14 -18.44 -13.02
C GLY A 142 27.87 -18.29 -11.69
N THR A 143 28.25 -17.07 -11.30
CA THR A 143 28.77 -16.75 -9.96
C THR A 143 27.80 -15.81 -9.24
N TYR A 144 27.92 -15.69 -7.91
CA TYR A 144 27.09 -14.73 -7.17
C TYR A 144 27.34 -13.27 -7.59
N HIS A 145 28.44 -12.99 -8.30
CA HIS A 145 28.75 -11.65 -8.78
C HIS A 145 27.86 -11.21 -9.94
N ALA A 146 27.12 -12.12 -10.58
CA ALA A 146 26.11 -11.81 -11.59
C ALA A 146 24.79 -11.31 -10.96
N HIS A 147 24.55 -11.55 -9.66
CA HIS A 147 23.31 -11.16 -9.02
C HIS A 147 23.10 -9.65 -9.00
N ILE A 148 21.83 -9.23 -8.94
CA ILE A 148 21.44 -7.84 -8.70
C ILE A 148 22.00 -7.45 -7.33
N THR A 149 22.93 -6.51 -7.30
CA THR A 149 23.76 -6.27 -6.12
C THR A 149 23.46 -4.94 -5.45
N TYR A 150 22.75 -4.98 -4.32
CA TYR A 150 22.60 -3.86 -3.40
C TYR A 150 23.72 -3.78 -2.36
N ASN A 151 24.43 -4.89 -2.12
CA ASN A 151 25.55 -4.96 -1.17
C ASN A 151 26.50 -3.77 -1.32
N ASP A 152 26.84 -3.15 -0.19
CA ASP A 152 27.73 -1.99 -0.09
C ASP A 152 27.26 -0.81 -0.97
N ASN A 153 25.94 -0.67 -1.13
CA ASN A 153 25.28 0.32 -2.00
C ASN A 153 25.70 0.27 -3.48
N ALA A 154 26.26 -0.83 -3.97
CA ALA A 154 26.85 -0.89 -5.33
C ALA A 154 25.89 -0.39 -6.43
N MET A 155 24.68 -0.97 -6.52
CA MET A 155 23.64 -0.51 -7.45
C MET A 155 23.18 0.92 -7.15
N ILE A 156 23.10 1.32 -5.87
CA ILE A 156 22.64 2.66 -5.48
C ILE A 156 23.66 3.74 -5.89
N HIS A 157 24.96 3.47 -5.84
CA HIS A 157 25.99 4.37 -6.34
C HIS A 157 25.91 4.53 -7.86
N VAL A 158 25.64 3.46 -8.60
CA VAL A 158 25.36 3.54 -10.04
C VAL A 158 24.14 4.42 -10.31
N MET A 159 23.03 4.21 -9.58
CA MET A 159 21.80 4.98 -9.79
C MET A 159 21.97 6.47 -9.45
N ASN A 160 22.69 6.82 -8.38
CA ASN A 160 23.01 8.21 -8.05
C ASN A 160 23.85 8.87 -9.15
N LEU A 161 24.91 8.20 -9.61
CA LEU A 161 25.75 8.72 -10.70
C LEU A 161 24.95 8.91 -11.98
N LEU A 162 24.15 7.92 -12.38
CA LEU A 162 23.34 8.00 -13.58
C LEU A 162 22.25 9.08 -13.46
N THR A 163 21.76 9.38 -12.24
CA THR A 163 20.84 10.50 -12.01
C THR A 163 21.48 11.85 -12.34
N ASP A 164 22.74 12.06 -11.93
CA ASP A 164 23.46 13.27 -12.31
C ASP A 164 23.76 13.33 -13.82
N VAL A 165 24.08 12.18 -14.43
CA VAL A 165 24.28 12.08 -15.89
C VAL A 165 22.99 12.38 -16.66
N ALA A 166 21.86 11.82 -16.23
CA ALA A 166 20.55 12.01 -16.87
C ALA A 166 20.08 13.47 -16.80
N ASN A 167 20.29 14.10 -15.64
CA ASN A 167 19.91 15.50 -15.43
C ASN A 167 20.97 16.49 -15.94
N LYS A 168 22.14 16.00 -16.35
CA LYS A 168 23.32 16.80 -16.72
C LYS A 168 23.69 17.79 -15.61
N THR A 169 23.65 17.33 -14.36
CA THR A 169 23.92 18.13 -13.15
C THR A 169 25.34 17.91 -12.62
N GLY A 170 25.76 18.80 -11.72
CA GLY A 170 27.02 18.67 -10.98
C GLY A 170 28.26 18.59 -11.88
N ASP A 171 28.91 17.44 -11.87
CA ASP A 171 30.13 17.19 -12.65
C ASP A 171 29.86 16.66 -14.06
N PHE A 172 28.59 16.48 -14.46
CA PHE A 172 28.21 15.84 -15.73
C PHE A 172 27.53 16.79 -16.73
N THR A 173 27.65 18.10 -16.55
CA THR A 173 27.03 19.12 -17.42
C THR A 173 27.43 19.00 -18.89
N PHE A 174 28.61 18.43 -19.18
CA PHE A 174 29.18 18.25 -20.51
C PHE A 174 28.71 16.98 -21.25
N ILE A 175 27.96 16.08 -20.60
CA ILE A 175 27.52 14.83 -21.22
C ILE A 175 26.52 15.09 -22.36
N ASP A 176 26.62 14.30 -23.43
CA ASP A 176 25.74 14.37 -24.58
C ASP A 176 24.30 13.90 -24.26
N SER A 177 23.34 14.41 -25.04
CA SER A 177 21.92 14.13 -24.81
C SER A 177 21.53 12.66 -25.00
N ASN A 178 22.28 11.89 -25.80
CA ASN A 178 22.01 10.47 -25.99
C ASN A 178 22.29 9.70 -24.70
N ARG A 179 23.49 9.86 -24.11
CA ARG A 179 23.80 9.25 -22.82
C ARG A 179 22.89 9.72 -21.70
N ALA A 180 22.53 11.01 -21.67
CA ALA A 180 21.57 11.54 -20.69
C ALA A 180 20.19 10.85 -20.80
N SER A 181 19.67 10.68 -22.03
CA SER A 181 18.39 9.99 -22.27
C SER A 181 18.45 8.50 -21.91
N ARG A 182 19.54 7.81 -22.25
CA ARG A 182 19.76 6.42 -21.88
C ARG A 182 19.87 6.25 -20.37
N ALA A 183 20.55 7.17 -19.68
CA ALA A 183 20.63 7.19 -18.22
C ALA A 183 19.25 7.39 -17.57
N SER A 184 18.43 8.31 -18.10
CA SER A 184 17.03 8.49 -17.64
C SER A 184 16.23 7.18 -17.76
N THR A 185 16.35 6.49 -18.90
CA THR A 185 15.70 5.17 -19.11
C THR A 185 16.22 4.12 -18.14
N ALA A 186 17.55 4.08 -17.91
CA ALA A 186 18.17 3.13 -17.00
C ALA A 186 17.72 3.35 -15.55
N ILE A 187 17.55 4.60 -15.11
CA ILE A 187 17.04 4.94 -13.78
C ILE A 187 15.62 4.42 -13.59
N GLN A 188 14.73 4.62 -14.57
CA GLN A 188 13.35 4.12 -14.50
C GLN A 188 13.31 2.60 -14.32
N LYS A 189 14.12 1.87 -15.11
CA LYS A 189 14.26 0.41 -14.96
C LYS A 189 14.83 0.02 -13.60
N GLY A 190 15.84 0.74 -13.12
CA GLY A 190 16.46 0.49 -11.81
C GLY A 190 15.48 0.70 -10.64
N ILE A 191 14.63 1.73 -10.72
CA ILE A 191 13.54 1.94 -9.75
C ILE A 191 12.56 0.77 -9.79
N GLN A 192 12.13 0.33 -10.97
CA GLN A 192 11.23 -0.82 -11.08
C GLN A 192 11.87 -2.11 -10.54
N CYS A 193 13.16 -2.32 -10.78
CA CYS A 193 13.93 -3.43 -10.20
C CYS A 193 13.89 -3.38 -8.67
N ILE A 194 14.10 -2.21 -8.07
CA ILE A 194 13.98 -2.02 -6.61
C ILE A 194 12.58 -2.40 -6.13
N LEU A 195 11.52 -1.93 -6.80
CA LEU A 195 10.14 -2.22 -6.38
C LEU A 195 9.81 -3.71 -6.48
N ASN A 196 10.28 -4.38 -7.54
CA ASN A 196 10.05 -5.79 -7.81
C ASN A 196 10.87 -6.72 -6.91
N THR A 197 12.03 -6.28 -6.42
CA THR A 197 12.89 -7.05 -5.50
C THR A 197 12.53 -6.82 -4.04
N GLN A 198 11.60 -5.92 -3.71
CA GLN A 198 11.21 -5.70 -2.31
C GLN A 198 10.56 -6.96 -1.72
N ILE A 199 11.14 -7.46 -0.62
CA ILE A 199 10.73 -8.71 0.00
C ILE A 199 9.34 -8.55 0.60
N THR A 200 8.45 -9.46 0.28
CA THR A 200 7.10 -9.52 0.83
C THR A 200 6.97 -10.74 1.74
N VAL A 201 6.52 -10.52 2.97
CA VAL A 201 6.28 -11.56 3.97
C VAL A 201 4.80 -11.52 4.34
N ASN A 202 4.08 -12.62 4.12
CA ASN A 202 2.64 -12.72 4.41
C ASN A 202 1.82 -11.56 3.81
N GLY A 203 2.11 -11.21 2.55
CA GLY A 203 1.44 -10.10 1.85
C GLY A 203 1.89 -8.70 2.26
N VAL A 204 2.80 -8.56 3.24
CA VAL A 204 3.31 -7.27 3.71
C VAL A 204 4.71 -7.02 3.15
N LYS A 205 4.88 -5.90 2.45
CA LYS A 205 6.20 -5.44 1.99
C LYS A 205 7.11 -5.15 3.18
N THR A 206 8.37 -5.52 3.06
CA THR A 206 9.40 -5.32 4.09
C THR A 206 10.53 -4.46 3.52
N ALA A 207 11.75 -4.96 3.50
CA ALA A 207 12.91 -4.32 2.93
C ALA A 207 13.56 -5.23 1.86
N TRP A 208 14.87 -5.14 1.64
CA TRP A 208 15.57 -5.85 0.56
C TRP A 208 16.67 -6.76 1.08
N CYS A 209 17.04 -7.76 0.28
CA CYS A 209 18.26 -8.55 0.50
C CYS A 209 19.48 -7.77 0.02
N GLN A 210 20.68 -8.19 0.43
CA GLN A 210 21.92 -7.64 -0.13
C GLN A 210 22.06 -7.94 -1.63
N GLN A 211 21.57 -9.10 -2.06
CA GLN A 211 21.55 -9.50 -3.45
C GLN A 211 20.29 -10.27 -3.80
N HIS A 212 19.85 -10.06 -5.04
CA HIS A 212 18.70 -10.72 -5.64
C HIS A 212 19.13 -11.41 -6.94
N ASP A 213 18.56 -12.58 -7.17
CA ASP A 213 18.81 -13.34 -8.40
C ASP A 213 18.35 -12.52 -9.62
N GLU A 214 19.20 -12.44 -10.63
CA GLU A 214 19.03 -11.58 -11.80
C GLU A 214 17.94 -12.04 -12.77
N TYR A 215 17.32 -13.19 -12.53
CA TYR A 215 16.21 -13.71 -13.33
C TYR A 215 14.90 -13.74 -12.54
N SER A 216 14.92 -14.36 -11.36
CA SER A 216 13.75 -14.56 -10.51
C SER A 216 13.45 -13.40 -9.57
N LEU A 217 14.38 -12.46 -9.38
CA LEU A 217 14.29 -11.32 -8.47
C LEU A 217 14.21 -11.69 -6.98
N LYS A 218 14.31 -12.99 -6.65
CA LYS A 218 14.23 -13.47 -5.26
C LYS A 218 15.54 -13.18 -4.51
N PRO A 219 15.49 -12.98 -3.18
CA PRO A 219 16.69 -12.96 -2.34
C PRO A 219 17.57 -14.19 -2.61
N THR A 220 18.87 -13.97 -2.78
CA THR A 220 19.84 -15.03 -3.08
C THR A 220 21.09 -14.91 -2.22
N THR A 221 21.94 -15.94 -2.26
CA THR A 221 23.18 -16.02 -1.49
C THR A 221 24.28 -15.20 -2.16
N GLY A 222 25.09 -14.50 -1.36
CA GLY A 222 26.34 -13.88 -1.77
C GLY A 222 27.51 -14.78 -1.42
N ARG A 223 28.38 -14.32 -0.52
CA ARG A 223 29.38 -15.19 0.13
C ARG A 223 28.68 -16.20 1.05
N ALA A 224 29.40 -17.24 1.48
CA ALA A 224 28.86 -18.31 2.34
C ALA A 224 28.17 -17.78 3.61
N TYR A 225 28.64 -16.65 4.15
CA TYR A 225 28.10 -15.99 5.34
C TYR A 225 27.07 -14.87 5.02
N GLU A 226 26.59 -14.78 3.79
CA GLU A 226 25.62 -13.78 3.29
C GLU A 226 24.46 -14.50 2.60
N VAL A 227 23.66 -15.19 3.42
CA VAL A 227 22.51 -16.01 3.00
C VAL A 227 21.29 -15.14 2.63
N PRO A 228 20.30 -15.69 1.89
CA PRO A 228 19.06 -15.00 1.58
C PRO A 228 18.37 -14.50 2.85
N SER A 229 18.28 -13.18 2.99
CA SER A 229 17.83 -12.53 4.23
C SER A 229 17.29 -11.14 3.94
N ILE A 230 16.56 -10.55 4.88
CA ILE A 230 16.23 -9.13 4.83
C ILE A 230 17.41 -8.36 5.44
N SER A 231 18.04 -7.49 4.66
CA SER A 231 19.20 -6.70 5.10
C SER A 231 18.77 -5.32 5.59
N ALA A 232 19.00 -5.05 6.88
CA ALA A 232 18.72 -3.71 7.41
C ALA A 232 19.77 -2.68 6.96
N SER A 233 21.02 -3.08 6.70
CA SER A 233 22.07 -2.15 6.26
C SER A 233 21.84 -1.64 4.84
N GLU A 234 21.69 -2.56 3.88
CA GLU A 234 21.64 -2.17 2.46
C GLU A 234 20.31 -1.49 2.10
N SER A 235 19.23 -1.85 2.80
CA SER A 235 17.92 -1.24 2.60
C SER A 235 17.90 0.26 2.91
N VAL A 236 18.82 0.78 3.73
CA VAL A 236 18.91 2.21 4.04
C VAL A 236 19.29 3.02 2.80
N GLY A 237 20.25 2.54 2.00
CA GLY A 237 20.65 3.22 0.76
C GLY A 237 19.53 3.26 -0.27
N ILE A 238 18.80 2.15 -0.39
CA ILE A 238 17.63 2.04 -1.27
C ILE A 238 16.55 3.04 -0.88
N VAL A 239 16.15 3.07 0.40
CA VAL A 239 15.12 4.01 0.90
C VAL A 239 15.57 5.46 0.71
N ASN A 240 16.83 5.78 1.02
CA ASN A 240 17.34 7.13 0.82
C ASN A 240 17.29 7.55 -0.65
N TYR A 241 17.68 6.66 -1.57
CA TYR A 241 17.58 6.92 -3.00
C TYR A 241 16.13 7.16 -3.43
N LEU A 242 15.20 6.28 -3.07
CA LEU A 242 13.78 6.42 -3.41
C LEU A 242 13.18 7.74 -2.87
N LYS A 243 13.57 8.18 -1.66
CA LYS A 243 13.17 9.48 -1.08
C LYS A 243 13.66 10.69 -1.88
N THR A 244 14.64 10.55 -2.76
CA THR A 244 15.10 11.66 -3.63
C THR A 244 14.19 11.92 -4.82
N ILE A 245 13.32 10.95 -5.16
CA ILE A 245 12.42 11.03 -6.31
C ILE A 245 11.37 12.11 -6.03
N LYS A 246 11.35 13.13 -6.88
CA LYS A 246 10.32 14.18 -6.82
C LYS A 246 9.00 13.61 -7.31
N ASN A 247 7.92 13.84 -6.55
CA ASN A 247 6.58 13.33 -6.82
C ASN A 247 6.57 11.79 -6.97
N PRO A 248 6.98 11.04 -5.92
CA PRO A 248 7.03 9.58 -5.99
C PRO A 248 5.65 8.98 -6.25
N SER A 249 5.59 7.90 -7.03
CA SER A 249 4.34 7.14 -7.22
C SER A 249 3.89 6.51 -5.90
N ALA A 250 2.61 6.15 -5.79
CA ALA A 250 2.08 5.44 -4.61
C ALA A 250 2.85 4.13 -4.34
N GLU A 251 3.31 3.45 -5.39
CA GLU A 251 4.14 2.23 -5.25
C GLU A 251 5.50 2.53 -4.61
N ILE A 252 6.16 3.62 -5.01
CA ILE A 252 7.43 4.08 -4.42
C ILE A 252 7.21 4.52 -2.97
N THR A 253 6.16 5.29 -2.71
CA THR A 253 5.80 5.73 -1.35
C THR A 253 5.49 4.54 -0.44
N ASN A 254 4.74 3.55 -0.93
CA ASN A 254 4.45 2.33 -0.20
C ASN A 254 5.71 1.50 0.04
N ALA A 255 6.61 1.42 -0.93
CA ALA A 255 7.89 0.73 -0.77
C ALA A 255 8.75 1.39 0.33
N ILE A 256 8.85 2.72 0.31
CA ILE A 256 9.55 3.52 1.33
C ILE A 256 8.91 3.29 2.71
N ASN A 257 7.59 3.50 2.83
CA ASN A 257 6.88 3.44 4.10
C ASN A 257 6.93 2.03 4.70
N SER A 258 6.76 0.99 3.87
CA SER A 258 6.81 -0.40 4.32
C SER A 258 8.21 -0.79 4.80
N ALA A 259 9.25 -0.35 4.11
CA ALA A 259 10.63 -0.59 4.52
C ALA A 259 10.95 0.12 5.84
N ILE A 260 10.53 1.37 6.02
CA ILE A 260 10.77 2.10 7.27
C ILE A 260 9.93 1.52 8.42
N ALA A 261 8.67 1.14 8.17
CA ALA A 261 7.82 0.47 9.16
C ALA A 261 8.41 -0.88 9.58
N TRP A 262 8.97 -1.64 8.64
CA TRP A 262 9.70 -2.88 8.95
C TRP A 262 10.95 -2.58 9.79
N MET A 263 11.76 -1.59 9.42
CA MET A 263 12.93 -1.18 10.20
C MET A 263 12.56 -0.75 11.62
N ALA A 264 11.44 -0.03 11.81
CA ALA A 264 10.94 0.34 13.12
C ALA A 264 10.50 -0.89 13.94
N LYS A 265 9.84 -1.86 13.29
CA LYS A 265 9.40 -3.12 13.92
C LYS A 265 10.56 -3.96 14.46
N VAL A 266 11.70 -3.98 13.77
CA VAL A 266 12.84 -4.86 14.10
C VAL A 266 13.93 -4.19 14.96
N GLN A 267 13.59 -3.07 15.61
CA GLN A 267 14.48 -2.37 16.55
C GLN A 267 14.83 -3.27 17.74
N ILE A 268 16.12 -3.31 18.09
CA ILE A 268 16.63 -4.06 19.24
C ILE A 268 17.13 -3.06 20.28
N TYR A 269 16.66 -3.21 21.52
CA TYR A 269 16.99 -2.34 22.64
C TYR A 269 17.74 -3.11 23.74
N GLY A 270 18.35 -2.37 24.66
CA GLY A 270 18.93 -2.95 25.87
C GLY A 270 20.27 -3.65 25.66
N ILE A 271 20.86 -3.54 24.47
CA ILE A 271 22.15 -4.13 24.13
C ILE A 271 23.08 -3.14 23.43
N LYS A 272 24.37 -3.34 23.59
CA LYS A 272 25.43 -2.57 22.92
C LYS A 272 26.51 -3.50 22.39
N VAL A 273 27.05 -3.18 21.21
CA VAL A 273 28.24 -3.86 20.66
C VAL A 273 29.49 -3.23 21.27
N VAL A 274 30.33 -4.05 21.90
CA VAL A 274 31.66 -3.68 22.36
C VAL A 274 32.68 -4.20 21.36
N THR A 275 33.54 -3.31 20.87
CA THR A 275 34.64 -3.66 19.96
C THR A 275 35.95 -3.61 20.72
N THR A 276 36.73 -4.68 20.61
CA THR A 276 38.12 -4.77 21.10
C THR A 276 39.06 -4.87 19.91
N SER A 277 40.37 -5.00 20.15
CA SER A 277 41.34 -5.16 19.06
C SER A 277 41.11 -6.44 18.23
N ASN A 278 40.57 -7.50 18.84
CA ASN A 278 40.51 -8.85 18.24
C ASN A 278 39.10 -9.49 18.25
N ASP A 279 38.08 -8.82 18.78
CA ASP A 279 36.71 -9.36 18.86
C ASP A 279 35.65 -8.26 18.96
N ARG A 280 34.41 -8.62 18.62
CA ARG A 280 33.20 -7.83 18.87
C ARG A 280 32.16 -8.70 19.58
N TYR A 281 31.60 -8.19 20.67
CA TYR A 281 30.61 -8.93 21.46
C TYR A 281 29.52 -8.01 22.00
N ILE A 282 28.43 -8.61 22.46
CA ILE A 282 27.26 -7.90 22.98
C ILE A 282 27.34 -7.80 24.50
N VAL A 283 27.01 -6.62 25.03
CA VAL A 283 26.77 -6.41 26.46
C VAL A 283 25.37 -5.85 26.65
N ASN A 284 24.75 -6.16 27.79
CA ASN A 284 23.48 -5.56 28.19
C ASN A 284 23.70 -4.11 28.62
N ASP A 285 22.97 -3.19 28.01
CA ASP A 285 22.98 -1.78 28.33
C ASP A 285 21.54 -1.24 28.16
N PRO A 286 20.75 -1.17 29.25
CA PRO A 286 19.38 -0.67 29.21
C PRO A 286 19.25 0.78 28.73
N THR A 287 20.34 1.55 28.70
CA THR A 287 20.37 2.95 28.28
C THR A 287 20.75 3.12 26.81
N ALA A 288 21.17 2.04 26.15
CA ALA A 288 21.53 2.08 24.73
C ALA A 288 20.30 2.38 23.87
N GLY A 289 20.49 3.28 22.90
CA GLY A 289 19.52 3.52 21.83
C GLY A 289 19.33 2.28 20.95
N PRO A 290 18.34 2.30 20.05
CA PRO A 290 18.04 1.14 19.21
C PRO A 290 19.23 0.75 18.32
N ILE A 291 19.40 -0.56 18.14
CA ILE A 291 20.34 -1.17 17.20
C ILE A 291 19.61 -2.18 16.31
N TRP A 292 20.17 -2.51 15.16
CA TRP A 292 19.63 -3.46 14.20
C TRP A 292 20.66 -4.53 13.89
N ALA A 293 20.21 -5.77 13.70
CA ALA A 293 21.05 -6.79 13.11
C ALA A 293 21.26 -6.48 11.61
N ARG A 294 22.36 -6.94 11.01
CA ARG A 294 22.59 -6.75 9.58
C ARG A 294 21.61 -7.60 8.77
N PHE A 295 21.32 -8.81 9.23
CA PHE A 295 20.47 -9.79 8.55
C PHE A 295 19.34 -10.28 9.45
N TYR A 296 18.18 -10.43 8.83
CA TYR A 296 17.00 -11.00 9.46
C TYR A 296 16.50 -12.16 8.60
N GLU A 297 16.18 -13.27 9.27
CA GLU A 297 15.53 -14.42 8.65
C GLU A 297 14.18 -14.01 8.05
N ILE A 298 13.99 -14.35 6.77
CA ILE A 298 12.73 -14.08 6.06
C ILE A 298 11.60 -14.85 6.76
N ASN A 299 10.41 -14.25 6.81
CA ASN A 299 9.22 -14.71 7.54
C ASN A 299 9.22 -14.45 9.05
N THR A 300 10.30 -14.76 9.77
CA THR A 300 10.31 -14.66 11.24
C THR A 300 10.76 -13.29 11.75
N ASN A 301 11.52 -12.53 10.94
CA ASN A 301 12.23 -11.31 11.37
C ASN A 301 13.19 -11.56 12.53
N ARG A 302 13.72 -12.78 12.67
CA ARG A 302 14.71 -13.09 13.69
C ARG A 302 16.10 -12.65 13.22
N PRO A 303 16.89 -11.93 14.04
CA PRO A 303 18.30 -11.69 13.75
C PRO A 303 19.06 -12.99 13.47
N ILE A 304 19.86 -13.00 12.40
CA ILE A 304 20.71 -14.14 12.05
C ILE A 304 22.18 -13.74 11.93
N PHE A 305 23.05 -14.68 12.30
CA PHE A 305 24.50 -14.58 12.26
C PHE A 305 25.02 -15.82 11.52
N VAL A 306 25.93 -15.66 10.57
CA VAL A 306 26.33 -16.77 9.71
C VAL A 306 27.85 -16.94 9.72
N ASP A 307 28.31 -18.17 9.88
CA ASP A 307 29.75 -18.48 9.85
C ASP A 307 30.24 -18.83 8.44
N ARG A 308 31.54 -19.06 8.29
CA ARG A 308 32.19 -19.34 6.99
C ARG A 308 31.71 -20.63 6.31
N ASP A 309 31.21 -21.57 7.08
CA ASP A 309 30.62 -22.83 6.58
C ASP A 309 29.15 -22.67 6.14
N GLY A 310 28.58 -21.47 6.31
CA GLY A 310 27.20 -21.16 5.96
C GLY A 310 26.18 -21.53 7.04
N SER A 311 26.61 -21.95 8.24
CA SER A 311 25.71 -22.26 9.34
C SER A 311 25.02 -20.99 9.86
N ILE A 312 23.69 -21.05 9.98
CA ILE A 312 22.88 -19.97 10.54
C ILE A 312 22.80 -20.13 12.06
N HIS A 313 23.13 -19.06 12.76
CA HIS A 313 23.08 -18.91 14.20
C HIS A 313 22.17 -17.76 14.59
N TYR A 314 21.70 -17.78 15.84
CA TYR A 314 20.74 -16.78 16.34
C TYR A 314 21.30 -15.93 17.49
N GLN A 315 22.54 -16.20 17.91
CA GLN A 315 23.30 -15.33 18.78
C GLN A 315 24.67 -15.05 18.16
N MET A 316 25.11 -13.78 18.23
CA MET A 316 26.42 -13.40 17.71
C MET A 316 27.57 -14.15 18.40
N SER A 317 27.40 -14.60 19.65
CA SER A 317 28.38 -15.41 20.38
C SER A 317 28.61 -16.81 19.80
N GLU A 318 27.69 -17.32 18.99
CA GLU A 318 27.73 -18.68 18.43
C GLU A 318 28.60 -18.78 17.18
N ILE A 319 28.84 -17.67 16.47
CA ILE A 319 29.73 -17.64 15.30
C ILE A 319 31.20 -17.46 15.71
N SER A 320 32.11 -17.90 14.84
CA SER A 320 33.56 -17.83 15.05
C SER A 320 34.05 -16.41 15.36
N GLN A 321 35.09 -16.33 16.21
CA GLN A 321 35.70 -15.05 16.60
C GLN A 321 36.15 -14.24 15.38
N GLU A 322 36.68 -14.91 14.35
CA GLU A 322 37.11 -14.26 13.11
C GLU A 322 35.95 -13.56 12.39
N ARG A 323 34.76 -14.19 12.33
CA ARG A 323 33.55 -13.57 11.76
C ARG A 323 32.95 -12.49 12.66
N ARG A 324 32.99 -12.65 13.99
CA ARG A 324 32.56 -11.60 14.92
C ARG A 324 33.41 -10.34 14.79
N ALA A 325 34.73 -10.50 14.77
CA ALA A 325 35.68 -9.39 14.72
C ALA A 325 35.68 -8.70 13.36
N GLY A 326 35.66 -9.49 12.28
CA GLY A 326 35.88 -9.01 10.90
C GLY A 326 34.63 -8.47 10.19
N TYR A 327 33.43 -8.67 10.73
CA TYR A 327 32.18 -8.27 10.08
C TYR A 327 31.24 -7.53 11.03
N ALA A 328 30.52 -6.53 10.51
CA ALA A 328 29.56 -5.77 11.29
C ALA A 328 28.19 -6.47 11.26
N TRP A 329 27.90 -7.26 12.29
CA TRP A 329 26.63 -7.98 12.41
C TRP A 329 25.49 -7.14 13.02
N TYR A 330 25.83 -6.03 13.65
CA TYR A 330 24.91 -5.08 14.25
C TYR A 330 25.33 -3.66 13.90
N GLY A 331 24.35 -2.76 13.75
CA GLY A 331 24.59 -1.36 13.45
C GLY A 331 23.38 -0.47 13.70
N THR A 332 23.61 0.84 13.64
CA THR A 332 22.59 1.88 13.81
C THR A 332 22.15 2.48 12.47
N TRP A 333 22.36 1.76 11.35
CA TRP A 333 22.16 2.29 9.99
C TRP A 333 20.74 2.86 9.78
N PRO A 334 19.65 2.20 10.22
CA PRO A 334 18.30 2.71 10.02
C PRO A 334 17.89 3.86 10.95
N SER A 335 18.70 4.23 11.95
CA SER A 335 18.29 5.16 13.01
C SER A 335 17.76 6.49 12.49
N LYS A 336 18.39 7.05 11.45
CA LYS A 336 17.96 8.32 10.85
C LYS A 336 16.61 8.17 10.16
N LEU A 337 16.44 7.14 9.32
CA LEU A 337 15.20 6.88 8.58
C LEU A 337 14.02 6.63 9.51
N VAL A 338 14.20 5.78 10.53
CA VAL A 338 13.16 5.49 11.52
C VAL A 338 12.81 6.74 12.34
N LYS A 339 13.80 7.52 12.75
CA LYS A 339 13.57 8.77 13.49
C LYS A 339 12.85 9.84 12.65
N GLU A 340 13.17 9.94 11.36
CA GLU A 340 12.53 10.87 10.43
C GLU A 340 11.11 10.46 10.03
N ALA A 341 10.81 9.15 10.00
CA ALA A 341 9.51 8.61 9.64
C ALA A 341 8.59 8.33 10.84
N ASN A 342 9.08 8.47 12.08
CA ASN A 342 8.25 8.43 13.27
C ASN A 342 7.34 9.67 13.31
N ILE A 343 6.22 9.61 12.57
CA ILE A 343 5.06 10.51 12.68
C ILE A 343 4.50 10.47 14.12
N TYR A 344 4.77 9.37 14.83
CA TYR A 344 4.37 9.13 16.21
C TYR A 344 5.60 8.95 17.11
N ASP A 345 5.66 9.70 18.21
CA ASP A 345 6.75 9.57 19.20
C ASP A 345 6.70 8.21 19.93
N ILE A 346 5.51 7.60 20.07
CA ILE A 346 5.28 6.32 20.75
C ILE A 346 4.22 5.50 19.99
N VAL A 347 4.43 4.19 19.87
CA VAL A 347 3.43 3.22 19.36
C VAL A 347 3.03 2.25 20.47
N VAL A 348 1.73 2.04 20.65
CA VAL A 348 1.13 1.04 21.54
C VAL A 348 0.47 -0.05 20.71
N ALA A 349 0.80 -1.31 20.99
CA ALA A 349 0.17 -2.45 20.35
C ALA A 349 0.03 -3.61 21.33
N LYS A 350 -1.22 -4.04 21.55
CA LYS A 350 -1.55 -5.12 22.49
C LYS A 350 -0.88 -6.46 22.16
N ASP A 351 -0.57 -6.68 20.88
CA ASP A 351 0.10 -7.89 20.36
C ASP A 351 1.63 -7.91 20.59
N GLY A 352 2.19 -6.87 21.21
CA GLY A 352 3.63 -6.75 21.47
C GLY A 352 4.44 -6.15 20.33
N THR A 353 3.80 -5.71 19.23
CA THR A 353 4.48 -5.14 18.06
C THR A 353 4.76 -3.63 18.17
N GLY A 354 4.48 -3.01 19.33
CA GLY A 354 4.69 -1.59 19.62
C GLY A 354 5.72 -1.37 20.73
N ASN A 355 6.00 -0.11 21.06
CA ASN A 355 6.89 0.25 22.17
C ASN A 355 6.31 -0.18 23.53
N TYR A 356 4.98 -0.18 23.66
CA TYR A 356 4.26 -0.61 24.85
C TYR A 356 3.06 -1.50 24.47
N THR A 357 2.67 -2.39 25.37
CA THR A 357 1.47 -3.23 25.23
C THR A 357 0.22 -2.64 25.88
N THR A 358 0.40 -1.60 26.71
CA THR A 358 -0.67 -0.90 27.45
C THR A 358 -0.55 0.60 27.25
N VAL A 359 -1.67 1.30 27.20
CA VAL A 359 -1.72 2.76 26.96
C VAL A 359 -1.21 3.54 28.17
N GLN A 360 -1.51 3.10 29.39
CA GLN A 360 -1.04 3.79 30.60
C GLN A 360 0.49 3.76 30.72
N ALA A 361 1.16 2.67 30.33
CA ALA A 361 2.62 2.60 30.31
C ALA A 361 3.23 3.62 29.33
N ALA A 362 2.62 3.78 28.15
CA ALA A 362 3.04 4.79 27.20
C ALA A 362 2.89 6.21 27.78
N ILE A 363 1.74 6.54 28.37
CA ILE A 363 1.50 7.84 29.04
C ILE A 363 2.51 8.09 30.17
N ASN A 364 2.82 7.06 30.96
CA ASN A 364 3.79 7.14 32.05
C ASN A 364 5.19 7.52 31.54
N SER A 365 5.56 7.06 30.35
CA SER A 365 6.86 7.34 29.73
C SER A 365 7.04 8.79 29.24
N VAL A 366 5.94 9.51 28.98
CA VAL A 366 6.00 10.89 28.49
C VAL A 366 6.61 11.84 29.55
N PRO A 367 7.58 12.70 29.24
CA PRO A 367 8.12 13.64 30.20
C PRO A 367 7.06 14.59 30.78
N ASN A 368 7.15 14.89 32.08
CA ASN A 368 6.28 15.89 32.71
C ASN A 368 6.58 17.30 32.17
N ASN A 369 5.52 18.09 32.00
CA ASN A 369 5.53 19.50 31.57
C ASN A 369 6.27 19.72 30.24
N SER A 370 6.19 18.76 29.32
CA SER A 370 6.82 18.86 28.01
C SER A 370 6.18 19.98 27.16
N ALA A 371 6.99 20.95 26.75
CA ALA A 371 6.58 21.94 25.76
C ALA A 371 6.39 21.32 24.36
N LYS A 372 7.10 20.23 24.06
CA LYS A 372 6.93 19.46 22.82
C LYS A 372 5.71 18.55 22.95
N ARG A 373 4.82 18.59 21.94
CA ARG A 373 3.73 17.62 21.82
C ARG A 373 4.28 16.21 21.65
N THR A 374 3.73 15.26 22.39
CA THR A 374 4.06 13.83 22.25
C THR A 374 2.89 13.10 21.59
N THR A 375 3.13 12.48 20.43
CA THR A 375 2.12 11.73 19.68
C THR A 375 2.22 10.23 20.00
N ILE A 376 1.12 9.64 20.46
CA ILE A 376 1.02 8.22 20.82
C ILE A 376 0.03 7.55 19.87
N TYR A 377 0.52 6.70 18.98
CA TYR A 377 -0.29 5.89 18.09
C TYR A 377 -0.68 4.58 18.76
N ILE A 378 -1.96 4.21 18.70
CA ILE A 378 -2.51 3.04 19.38
C ILE A 378 -3.16 2.14 18.33
N LYS A 379 -2.61 0.94 18.15
CA LYS A 379 -3.16 -0.04 17.20
C LYS A 379 -4.52 -0.57 17.68
N ASN A 380 -5.30 -1.08 16.73
CA ASN A 380 -6.58 -1.73 17.00
C ASN A 380 -6.45 -2.81 18.08
N GLY A 381 -7.43 -2.84 18.97
CA GLY A 381 -7.49 -3.70 20.14
C GLY A 381 -8.35 -3.07 21.24
N THR A 382 -8.85 -3.91 22.13
CA THR A 382 -9.53 -3.47 23.36
C THR A 382 -8.54 -3.38 24.51
N TYR A 383 -8.24 -2.18 24.97
CA TYR A 383 -7.33 -1.87 26.07
C TYR A 383 -8.15 -1.67 27.34
N LYS A 384 -8.34 -2.76 28.09
CA LYS A 384 -9.09 -2.76 29.35
C LYS A 384 -8.19 -2.43 30.53
N GLU A 385 -7.98 -1.15 30.77
CA GLU A 385 -7.11 -0.61 31.82
C GLU A 385 -7.61 0.76 32.29
N LYS A 386 -7.40 1.10 33.56
CA LYS A 386 -7.76 2.42 34.10
C LYS A 386 -6.69 3.43 33.73
N MET A 387 -7.09 4.52 33.07
CA MET A 387 -6.14 5.48 32.49
C MET A 387 -6.20 6.84 33.16
N ASN A 388 -5.03 7.42 33.44
CA ASN A 388 -4.88 8.73 34.06
C ASN A 388 -3.76 9.52 33.39
N ILE A 389 -4.15 10.62 32.74
CA ILE A 389 -3.25 11.64 32.20
C ILE A 389 -3.25 12.80 33.19
N GLY A 390 -2.31 12.75 34.14
CA GLY A 390 -2.20 13.74 35.21
C GLY A 390 -1.94 15.16 34.70
N SER A 391 -2.12 16.17 35.55
CA SER A 391 -1.99 17.58 35.17
C SER A 391 -0.59 17.97 34.68
N SER A 392 0.45 17.25 35.10
CA SER A 392 1.82 17.43 34.59
C SER A 392 2.05 16.82 33.21
N LYS A 393 1.13 16.00 32.68
CA LYS A 393 1.26 15.32 31.39
C LYS A 393 0.56 16.14 30.30
N ILE A 394 1.14 17.30 29.98
CA ILE A 394 0.59 18.25 29.01
C ILE A 394 0.98 17.90 27.56
N ASN A 395 0.24 18.44 26.58
CA ASN A 395 0.53 18.32 25.15
C ASN A 395 0.67 16.86 24.63
N ILE A 396 -0.19 15.95 25.09
CA ILE A 396 -0.24 14.58 24.56
C ILE A 396 -1.31 14.49 23.47
N THR A 397 -1.02 13.81 22.37
CA THR A 397 -2.01 13.39 21.37
C THR A 397 -2.11 11.86 21.37
N LEU A 398 -3.32 11.31 21.53
CA LEU A 398 -3.60 9.90 21.29
C LEU A 398 -4.23 9.72 19.90
N ILE A 399 -3.71 8.80 19.10
CA ILE A 399 -4.21 8.55 17.74
C ILE A 399 -4.50 7.06 17.63
N GLY A 400 -5.78 6.69 17.56
CA GLY A 400 -6.17 5.31 17.33
C GLY A 400 -5.99 4.93 15.86
N GLN A 401 -5.72 3.64 15.61
CA GLN A 401 -5.67 3.09 14.26
C GLN A 401 -7.03 3.16 13.56
N SER A 402 -8.13 3.07 14.33
CA SER A 402 -9.49 3.31 13.86
C SER A 402 -10.42 3.58 15.04
N LYS A 403 -11.47 4.39 14.81
CA LYS A 403 -12.49 4.71 15.82
C LYS A 403 -13.16 3.45 16.35
N GLU A 404 -13.51 2.52 15.47
CA GLU A 404 -14.24 1.29 15.79
C GLU A 404 -13.34 0.20 16.39
N GLY A 405 -12.07 0.14 15.96
CA GLY A 405 -11.15 -0.93 16.36
C GLY A 405 -10.24 -0.60 17.55
N THR A 406 -10.02 0.67 17.87
CA THR A 406 -9.18 1.09 19.01
C THR A 406 -10.07 1.51 20.18
N ILE A 407 -10.23 0.62 21.17
CA ILE A 407 -11.20 0.79 22.27
C ILE A 407 -10.44 0.88 23.61
N LEU A 408 -10.53 2.02 24.26
CA LEU A 408 -10.01 2.28 25.60
C LEU A 408 -11.16 2.15 26.60
N THR A 409 -11.11 1.13 27.47
CA THR A 409 -12.28 0.76 28.29
C THR A 409 -11.92 0.42 29.73
N TYR A 410 -12.86 0.66 30.62
CA TYR A 410 -12.92 0.07 31.96
C TYR A 410 -14.39 -0.11 32.35
N ASN A 411 -14.71 -0.50 33.58
CA ASN A 411 -16.10 -0.81 33.96
C ASN A 411 -16.44 -0.48 35.41
N ASP A 412 -15.78 0.52 36.00
CA ASP A 412 -16.12 1.02 37.33
C ASP A 412 -17.38 1.89 37.26
N ALA A 413 -18.22 1.79 38.28
CA ALA A 413 -19.34 2.69 38.53
C ALA A 413 -19.16 3.45 39.85
N ALA A 414 -19.94 4.52 40.06
CA ALA A 414 -19.91 5.31 41.29
C ALA A 414 -20.27 4.49 42.53
N SER A 415 -21.07 3.43 42.37
CA SER A 415 -21.42 2.45 43.40
C SER A 415 -20.29 1.45 43.71
N THR A 416 -19.25 1.37 42.89
CA THR A 416 -18.15 0.41 43.07
C THR A 416 -17.46 0.67 44.41
N PRO A 417 -17.30 -0.35 45.27
CA PRO A 417 -16.64 -0.20 46.56
C PRO A 417 -15.20 0.31 46.41
N ASN A 418 -14.80 1.25 47.26
CA ASN A 418 -13.42 1.69 47.35
C ASN A 418 -12.65 0.87 48.40
N SER A 419 -11.31 0.83 48.32
CA SER A 419 -10.46 0.05 49.24
C SER A 419 -10.42 0.58 50.68
N SER A 420 -10.88 1.80 50.92
CA SER A 420 -10.76 2.53 52.20
C SER A 420 -12.10 2.65 52.95
N GLY A 421 -13.16 2.00 52.47
CA GLY A 421 -14.54 2.15 52.95
C GLY A 421 -15.33 3.21 52.17
N GLY A 422 -16.57 2.87 51.79
CA GLY A 422 -17.42 3.69 50.92
C GLY A 422 -17.34 3.28 49.45
N THR A 423 -17.74 4.16 48.53
CA THR A 423 -17.73 3.90 47.08
C THR A 423 -16.77 4.83 46.33
N LEU A 424 -16.49 4.55 45.06
CA LEU A 424 -15.63 5.38 44.21
C LEU A 424 -16.24 6.76 43.89
N GLY A 425 -17.58 6.84 43.89
CA GLY A 425 -18.31 8.04 43.44
C GLY A 425 -18.14 8.30 41.94
N THR A 426 -18.89 9.27 41.40
CA THR A 426 -18.90 9.58 39.96
C THR A 426 -17.50 9.82 39.41
N THR A 427 -16.71 10.69 40.04
CA THR A 427 -15.34 10.99 39.60
C THR A 427 -14.43 9.75 39.64
N GLY A 428 -14.56 8.90 40.66
CA GLY A 428 -13.75 7.69 40.79
C GLY A 428 -14.13 6.59 39.79
N SER A 429 -15.31 6.66 39.18
CA SER A 429 -15.79 5.69 38.18
C SER A 429 -15.15 5.86 36.79
N ALA A 430 -14.46 6.98 36.53
CA ALA A 430 -13.92 7.30 35.22
C ALA A 430 -12.97 6.21 34.71
N SER A 431 -13.27 5.66 33.53
CA SER A 431 -12.40 4.72 32.82
C SER A 431 -11.11 5.42 32.37
N ILE A 432 -11.25 6.64 31.84
CA ILE A 432 -10.13 7.52 31.48
C ILE A 432 -10.31 8.88 32.16
N THR A 433 -9.26 9.36 32.84
CA THR A 433 -9.18 10.72 33.38
C THR A 433 -8.09 11.52 32.65
N VAL A 434 -8.45 12.68 32.12
CA VAL A 434 -7.52 13.61 31.48
C VAL A 434 -7.51 14.95 32.21
N ALA A 435 -6.36 15.29 32.77
CA ALA A 435 -6.12 16.52 33.53
C ALA A 435 -4.98 17.38 32.96
N GLY A 436 -4.25 16.91 31.95
CA GLY A 436 -3.19 17.65 31.27
C GLY A 436 -3.74 18.57 30.16
N SER A 437 -3.36 19.85 30.20
CA SER A 437 -3.78 20.82 29.18
C SER A 437 -3.17 20.54 27.81
N GLY A 438 -3.87 20.95 26.75
CA GLY A 438 -3.45 20.74 25.35
C GLY A 438 -3.60 19.29 24.87
N PHE A 439 -4.33 18.45 25.60
CA PHE A 439 -4.61 17.07 25.21
C PHE A 439 -5.38 16.99 23.90
N GLN A 440 -5.03 16.03 23.06
CA GLN A 440 -5.75 15.73 21.83
C GLN A 440 -6.02 14.23 21.70
N ALA A 441 -7.15 13.87 21.09
CA ALA A 441 -7.43 12.49 20.70
C ALA A 441 -8.11 12.43 19.33
N GLU A 442 -7.78 11.39 18.57
CA GLU A 442 -8.30 11.17 17.22
C GLU A 442 -8.52 9.68 16.92
N ASN A 443 -9.61 9.35 16.21
CA ASN A 443 -9.91 8.00 15.71
C ASN A 443 -9.89 6.92 16.80
N ILE A 444 -10.53 7.17 17.94
CA ILE A 444 -10.48 6.28 19.11
C ILE A 444 -11.81 6.24 19.87
N THR A 445 -12.13 5.10 20.47
CA THR A 445 -13.30 4.93 21.36
C THR A 445 -12.87 4.96 22.82
N PHE A 446 -13.52 5.81 23.62
CA PHE A 446 -13.47 5.82 25.08
C PHE A 446 -14.77 5.22 25.62
N GLU A 447 -14.66 4.19 26.44
CA GLU A 447 -15.81 3.42 26.90
C GLU A 447 -15.78 3.19 28.41
N ASN A 448 -16.95 3.26 29.04
CA ASN A 448 -17.21 2.58 30.29
C ASN A 448 -18.19 1.43 30.03
N SER A 449 -17.69 0.21 30.14
CA SER A 449 -18.43 -1.04 29.88
C SER A 449 -19.19 -1.56 31.12
N TYR A 450 -19.55 -0.68 32.06
CA TYR A 450 -20.37 -1.05 33.21
C TYR A 450 -21.74 -1.60 32.77
N ASP A 451 -22.00 -2.86 33.11
CA ASP A 451 -23.25 -3.55 32.78
C ASP A 451 -24.35 -3.15 33.76
N GLU A 452 -25.08 -2.07 33.43
CA GLU A 452 -26.20 -1.55 34.23
C GLU A 452 -27.35 -2.57 34.36
N ALA A 453 -27.63 -3.34 33.31
CA ALA A 453 -28.69 -4.33 33.32
C ALA A 453 -28.43 -5.43 34.37
N ARG A 454 -27.16 -5.80 34.56
CA ARG A 454 -26.73 -6.81 35.55
C ARG A 454 -26.53 -6.24 36.94
N ASN A 455 -25.99 -5.03 37.06
CA ASN A 455 -25.48 -4.49 38.33
C ASN A 455 -26.36 -3.37 38.92
N GLY A 456 -27.42 -2.97 38.21
CA GLY A 456 -28.30 -1.89 38.58
C GLY A 456 -27.75 -0.51 38.21
N SER A 457 -28.66 0.48 38.21
CA SER A 457 -28.37 1.85 37.81
C SER A 457 -27.35 2.54 38.68
N SER A 458 -26.27 3.03 38.05
CA SER A 458 -25.25 3.86 38.69
C SER A 458 -24.50 4.67 37.65
N GLN A 459 -23.95 5.81 38.06
CA GLN A 459 -23.08 6.66 37.24
C GLN A 459 -21.81 5.88 36.85
N ALA A 460 -21.44 5.89 35.58
CA ALA A 460 -20.29 5.15 35.07
C ALA A 460 -19.58 5.95 33.97
N VAL A 461 -18.58 6.74 34.36
CA VAL A 461 -17.92 7.71 33.48
C VAL A 461 -16.97 7.00 32.51
N ALA A 462 -17.10 7.25 31.21
CA ALA A 462 -16.15 6.82 30.19
C ALA A 462 -14.94 7.76 30.14
N MET A 463 -15.21 9.06 30.07
CA MET A 463 -14.19 10.11 29.99
C MET A 463 -14.44 11.22 31.01
N LEU A 464 -13.45 11.47 31.87
CA LEU A 464 -13.36 12.67 32.69
C LEU A 464 -12.37 13.66 32.08
N ALA A 465 -12.90 14.69 31.40
CA ALA A 465 -12.13 15.74 30.75
C ALA A 465 -12.08 17.01 31.62
N LYS A 466 -10.93 17.29 32.24
CA LYS A 466 -10.78 18.36 33.26
C LYS A 466 -9.52 19.23 33.08
N ALA A 467 -9.23 19.65 31.86
CA ALA A 467 -8.13 20.56 31.54
C ALA A 467 -8.50 21.49 30.37
N ASP A 468 -7.64 22.47 30.12
CA ASP A 468 -7.86 23.47 29.08
C ASP A 468 -7.27 23.04 27.72
N LYS A 469 -7.84 23.56 26.63
CA LYS A 469 -7.41 23.33 25.24
C LYS A 469 -7.48 21.86 24.81
N MET A 470 -8.54 21.16 25.18
CA MET A 470 -8.74 19.77 24.75
C MET A 470 -9.40 19.69 23.38
N ILE A 471 -8.94 18.76 22.55
CA ILE A 471 -9.52 18.50 21.23
C ILE A 471 -9.78 16.99 21.07
N PHE A 472 -10.98 16.64 20.63
CA PHE A 472 -11.38 15.28 20.30
C PHE A 472 -11.95 15.28 18.88
N LYS A 473 -11.35 14.51 17.98
CA LYS A 473 -11.77 14.42 16.56
C LYS A 473 -12.14 12.98 16.22
N ASN A 474 -13.30 12.77 15.58
CA ASN A 474 -13.74 11.44 15.18
C ASN A 474 -13.57 10.38 16.28
N CYS A 475 -13.94 10.75 17.52
CA CYS A 475 -13.88 9.87 18.68
C CYS A 475 -15.27 9.33 19.00
N SER A 476 -15.32 8.19 19.69
CA SER A 476 -16.57 7.71 20.32
C SER A 476 -16.46 7.78 21.83
N PHE A 477 -17.53 8.18 22.50
CA PHE A 477 -17.69 8.12 23.96
C PHE A 477 -18.91 7.25 24.26
N LYS A 478 -18.69 6.11 24.90
CA LYS A 478 -19.73 5.08 25.10
C LYS A 478 -19.91 4.75 26.57
N GLY A 479 -21.15 4.71 27.02
CA GLY A 479 -21.53 4.40 28.40
C GLY A 479 -23.05 4.53 28.57
N ASN A 480 -23.49 4.57 29.83
CA ASN A 480 -24.89 4.74 30.20
C ASN A 480 -25.09 6.10 30.88
N GLN A 481 -25.23 6.10 32.21
CA GLN A 481 -25.38 7.30 33.01
C GLN A 481 -24.01 7.95 33.22
N ASP A 482 -23.93 9.27 33.01
CA ASP A 482 -22.71 10.08 33.20
C ASP A 482 -21.54 9.73 32.25
N THR A 483 -21.80 9.34 30.98
CA THR A 483 -20.75 8.91 30.03
C THR A 483 -19.58 9.89 29.88
N LEU A 484 -19.85 11.15 29.52
CA LEU A 484 -18.84 12.18 29.26
C LEU A 484 -18.92 13.27 30.34
N TYR A 485 -17.94 13.27 31.23
CA TYR A 485 -17.78 14.32 32.23
C TYR A 485 -16.91 15.45 31.67
N ALA A 486 -17.52 16.36 30.90
CA ALA A 486 -16.93 17.60 30.41
C ALA A 486 -16.83 18.62 31.56
N ASN A 487 -15.86 18.37 32.44
CA ASN A 487 -15.79 18.95 33.78
C ASN A 487 -15.31 20.40 33.81
N SER A 488 -14.23 20.75 33.10
CA SER A 488 -13.64 22.10 33.14
C SER A 488 -12.72 22.38 31.96
N GLY A 489 -12.41 23.67 31.74
CA GLY A 489 -11.54 24.14 30.65
C GLY A 489 -12.28 24.30 29.32
N ARG A 490 -11.56 24.76 28.30
CA ARG A 490 -12.08 24.82 26.93
C ARG A 490 -11.89 23.49 26.21
N GLN A 491 -12.94 22.98 25.60
CA GLN A 491 -12.97 21.65 24.98
C GLN A 491 -13.66 21.70 23.62
N TYR A 492 -13.08 21.02 22.64
CA TYR A 492 -13.63 20.91 21.29
C TYR A 492 -13.84 19.45 20.91
N TYR A 493 -15.07 19.10 20.57
CA TYR A 493 -15.48 17.78 20.10
C TYR A 493 -15.97 17.92 18.66
N TYR A 494 -15.25 17.31 17.72
CA TYR A 494 -15.53 17.40 16.30
C TYR A 494 -15.82 16.03 15.70
N ASN A 495 -16.94 15.90 15.00
CA ASN A 495 -17.33 14.66 14.32
C ASN A 495 -17.34 13.44 15.26
N CYS A 496 -17.72 13.63 16.53
CA CYS A 496 -17.70 12.59 17.54
C CYS A 496 -19.05 11.89 17.65
N TYR A 497 -19.03 10.65 18.10
CA TYR A 497 -20.21 9.89 18.52
C TYR A 497 -20.27 9.84 20.04
N ILE A 498 -21.38 10.23 20.66
CA ILE A 498 -21.52 10.26 22.12
C ILE A 498 -22.80 9.55 22.50
N GLU A 499 -22.68 8.48 23.29
CA GLU A 499 -23.77 7.59 23.66
C GLU A 499 -24.00 7.55 25.17
N GLY A 500 -25.27 7.55 25.58
CA GLY A 500 -25.67 7.32 26.97
C GLY A 500 -27.16 7.52 27.21
N ASP A 501 -27.60 7.51 28.47
CA ASP A 501 -29.02 7.61 28.84
C ASP A 501 -29.37 8.79 29.76
N VAL A 502 -28.75 8.91 30.92
CA VAL A 502 -29.04 9.90 31.97
C VAL A 502 -27.82 10.78 32.17
N ASP A 503 -27.99 12.09 31.99
CA ASP A 503 -26.97 13.11 32.19
C ASP A 503 -25.65 12.79 31.48
N PHE A 504 -25.72 12.12 30.34
CA PHE A 504 -24.54 11.48 29.76
C PHE A 504 -23.52 12.47 29.17
N ILE A 505 -23.86 13.76 29.10
CA ILE A 505 -22.92 14.88 28.90
C ILE A 505 -23.12 15.90 30.03
N PHE A 506 -22.18 16.01 30.96
CA PHE A 506 -22.35 16.82 32.17
C PHE A 506 -21.06 17.50 32.65
N GLY A 507 -21.22 18.54 33.49
CA GLY A 507 -20.11 19.31 34.06
C GLY A 507 -20.09 20.79 33.70
N ALA A 508 -18.94 21.44 33.92
CA ALA A 508 -18.77 22.90 33.89
C ALA A 508 -17.82 23.41 32.79
N ALA A 509 -17.42 22.57 31.82
CA ALA A 509 -16.53 23.01 30.75
C ALA A 509 -17.17 24.07 29.85
N THR A 510 -16.32 24.89 29.21
CA THR A 510 -16.71 25.63 28.00
C THR A 510 -16.46 24.71 26.82
N ALA A 511 -17.49 24.01 26.35
CA ALA A 511 -17.34 22.95 25.35
C ALA A 511 -18.15 23.24 24.07
N VAL A 512 -17.53 23.02 22.92
CA VAL A 512 -18.21 23.01 21.62
C VAL A 512 -18.24 21.58 21.10
N PHE A 513 -19.44 21.10 20.78
CA PHE A 513 -19.70 19.87 20.06
C PHE A 513 -20.13 20.27 18.65
N TYR A 514 -19.28 20.02 17.66
CA TYR A 514 -19.53 20.40 16.27
C TYR A 514 -19.65 19.15 15.39
N ASN A 515 -20.73 19.08 14.62
CA ASN A 515 -21.03 17.96 13.72
C ASN A 515 -20.99 16.59 14.41
N CYS A 516 -21.44 16.51 15.67
CA CYS A 516 -21.44 15.25 16.43
C CYS A 516 -22.76 14.51 16.30
N GLU A 517 -22.71 13.18 16.42
CA GLU A 517 -23.89 12.38 16.71
C GLU A 517 -24.02 12.16 18.21
N VAL A 518 -25.17 12.53 18.76
CA VAL A 518 -25.51 12.42 20.17
C VAL A 518 -26.63 11.38 20.29
N TYR A 519 -26.26 10.17 20.72
CA TYR A 519 -27.08 8.97 20.61
C TYR A 519 -27.65 8.57 21.97
N SER A 520 -28.97 8.74 22.14
CA SER A 520 -29.66 8.43 23.38
C SER A 520 -30.07 6.95 23.47
N LEU A 521 -29.58 6.25 24.49
CA LEU A 521 -30.02 4.91 24.84
C LEU A 521 -31.46 4.93 25.38
N ASN A 522 -32.22 3.86 25.13
CA ASN A 522 -33.64 3.81 25.45
C ASN A 522 -33.87 3.61 26.97
N ARG A 523 -34.03 4.71 27.69
CA ARG A 523 -34.36 4.72 29.11
C ARG A 523 -35.41 5.78 29.43
N SER A 524 -36.39 5.40 30.26
CA SER A 524 -37.42 6.35 30.73
C SER A 524 -36.79 7.46 31.58
N GLY A 525 -37.04 8.71 31.21
CA GLY A 525 -36.55 9.88 31.95
C GLY A 525 -35.08 10.24 31.68
N GLY A 526 -34.50 9.75 30.57
CA GLY A 526 -33.15 10.11 30.15
C GLY A 526 -32.97 11.61 29.86
N CYS A 527 -31.74 12.08 30.01
CA CYS A 527 -31.36 13.48 29.81
C CYS A 527 -30.03 13.54 29.06
N VAL A 528 -29.97 14.29 27.96
CA VAL A 528 -28.75 14.43 27.17
C VAL A 528 -27.69 15.21 27.94
N THR A 529 -28.08 16.36 28.51
CA THR A 529 -27.15 17.25 29.19
C THR A 529 -27.51 17.55 30.64
N ALA A 530 -26.49 17.70 31.48
CA ALA A 530 -26.61 18.26 32.83
C ALA A 530 -25.51 19.32 33.06
N PRO A 531 -25.63 20.51 32.45
CA PRO A 531 -24.62 21.56 32.59
C PRO A 531 -24.61 22.14 34.02
N SER A 532 -23.41 22.38 34.53
CA SER A 532 -23.13 23.04 35.82
C SER A 532 -22.16 24.22 35.62
N THR A 533 -22.40 25.01 34.57
CA THR A 533 -21.55 26.13 34.13
C THR A 533 -21.46 27.23 35.18
N LYS A 534 -20.29 27.85 35.35
CA LYS A 534 -20.15 29.06 36.20
C LYS A 534 -20.67 30.32 35.49
N ALA A 535 -21.05 31.32 36.27
CA ALA A 535 -21.61 32.57 35.75
C ALA A 535 -20.74 33.28 34.69
N ASP A 536 -19.41 33.22 34.82
CA ASP A 536 -18.41 33.83 33.94
C ASP A 536 -17.98 32.95 32.75
N GLN A 537 -18.52 31.73 32.64
CA GLN A 537 -18.23 30.77 31.58
C GLN A 537 -19.38 30.68 30.55
N LYS A 538 -19.10 30.08 29.40
CA LYS A 538 -20.07 29.99 28.28
C LYS A 538 -20.90 28.71 28.29
N GLY A 539 -20.42 27.63 28.90
CA GLY A 539 -21.13 26.36 29.02
C GLY A 539 -21.01 25.51 27.75
N TYR A 540 -22.10 24.93 27.29
CA TYR A 540 -22.09 24.02 26.13
C TYR A 540 -22.70 24.65 24.87
N LEU A 541 -22.06 24.42 23.73
CA LEU A 541 -22.58 24.72 22.40
C LEU A 541 -22.59 23.44 21.58
N PHE A 542 -23.78 22.90 21.32
CA PHE A 542 -23.98 21.87 20.31
C PHE A 542 -24.32 22.57 19.01
N TYR A 543 -23.52 22.35 17.98
CA TYR A 543 -23.63 23.06 16.71
C TYR A 543 -23.60 22.09 15.54
N LYS A 544 -24.68 22.06 14.75
CA LYS A 544 -24.87 21.12 13.63
C LYS A 544 -24.77 19.65 14.06
N CYS A 545 -25.17 19.35 15.28
CA CYS A 545 -25.20 17.97 15.77
C CYS A 545 -26.48 17.27 15.35
N LYS A 546 -26.43 15.94 15.28
CA LYS A 546 -27.60 15.10 15.12
C LYS A 546 -27.90 14.40 16.44
N LEU A 547 -29.13 14.55 16.94
CA LEU A 547 -29.59 13.82 18.11
C LEU A 547 -30.41 12.62 17.62
N THR A 548 -29.95 11.42 17.95
CA THR A 548 -30.54 10.13 17.56
C THR A 548 -30.82 9.27 18.78
N SER A 549 -31.51 8.15 18.61
CA SER A 549 -31.81 7.22 19.70
C SER A 549 -31.83 5.78 19.23
N SER A 550 -31.49 4.86 20.14
CA SER A 550 -31.57 3.40 19.96
C SER A 550 -32.98 2.86 19.83
N SER A 551 -34.00 3.61 20.23
CA SER A 551 -35.40 3.21 20.05
C SER A 551 -36.08 4.10 18.99
N ALA A 552 -36.95 3.49 18.20
CA ALA A 552 -37.71 4.19 17.14
C ALA A 552 -38.95 4.92 17.69
N THR A 553 -39.38 4.59 18.92
CA THR A 553 -40.52 5.22 19.60
C THR A 553 -40.23 5.68 21.04
N PRO A 554 -39.06 6.27 21.37
CA PRO A 554 -38.84 6.78 22.71
C PRO A 554 -39.69 8.04 22.84
N LYS A 555 -40.43 8.15 23.92
CA LYS A 555 -40.99 9.44 24.35
C LYS A 555 -40.41 9.65 25.74
N ASN A 556 -39.95 10.87 26.02
CA ASN A 556 -39.43 11.32 27.33
C ASN A 556 -37.90 11.36 27.50
N ILE A 557 -37.10 11.63 26.45
CA ILE A 557 -35.71 12.07 26.62
C ILE A 557 -35.66 13.61 26.59
N SER A 558 -35.04 14.24 27.58
CA SER A 558 -34.85 15.70 27.60
C SER A 558 -33.49 16.08 27.03
N LEU A 559 -33.42 17.22 26.33
CA LEU A 559 -32.18 17.91 25.92
C LEU A 559 -31.27 18.19 27.12
N GLY A 560 -31.85 18.41 28.30
CA GLY A 560 -31.11 18.43 29.54
C GLY A 560 -31.88 18.96 30.74
N ARG A 561 -31.14 19.13 31.83
CA ARG A 561 -31.63 19.68 33.10
C ARG A 561 -30.56 20.50 33.83
N PRO A 562 -30.92 21.59 34.53
CA PRO A 562 -29.96 22.49 35.15
C PRO A 562 -29.33 21.88 36.41
N TRP A 563 -28.09 21.42 36.34
CA TRP A 563 -27.40 20.83 37.48
C TRP A 563 -26.71 21.88 38.33
N ILE A 564 -27.15 22.00 39.58
CA ILE A 564 -26.47 22.78 40.62
C ILE A 564 -25.87 21.80 41.63
N PRO A 565 -24.54 21.60 41.64
CA PRO A 565 -23.90 20.74 42.61
C PRO A 565 -24.04 21.35 44.01
N SER A 566 -24.34 20.51 45.01
CA SER A 566 -24.46 20.95 46.40
C SER A 566 -23.17 21.54 46.97
N SER A 567 -22.02 21.23 46.36
CA SER A 567 -20.72 21.81 46.71
C SER A 567 -20.54 23.26 46.26
N ASP A 568 -21.37 23.75 45.34
CA ASP A 568 -21.27 25.12 44.80
C ASP A 568 -22.67 25.66 44.40
N PRO A 569 -23.56 25.90 45.37
CA PRO A 569 -24.94 26.25 45.08
C PRO A 569 -25.15 27.68 44.55
N ASN A 570 -24.15 28.55 44.69
CA ASN A 570 -24.31 29.99 44.49
C ASN A 570 -23.60 30.57 43.26
N SER A 571 -22.62 29.87 42.68
CA SER A 571 -21.84 30.38 41.54
C SER A 571 -22.20 29.77 40.18
N ILE A 572 -23.11 28.78 40.21
CA ILE A 572 -23.49 27.98 39.04
C ILE A 572 -24.73 28.55 38.36
N THR A 573 -24.59 28.88 37.08
CA THR A 573 -25.69 29.24 36.19
C THR A 573 -25.63 28.33 34.97
N PRO A 574 -26.35 27.20 34.96
CA PRO A 574 -26.30 26.23 33.86
C PRO A 574 -26.52 26.88 32.49
N LYS A 575 -25.63 26.60 31.53
CA LYS A 575 -25.71 27.15 30.17
C LYS A 575 -25.50 26.07 29.12
N VAL A 576 -26.43 25.97 28.18
CA VAL A 576 -26.36 25.09 27.02
C VAL A 576 -27.16 25.69 25.86
N LEU A 577 -26.58 25.60 24.66
CA LEU A 577 -27.26 25.95 23.42
C LEU A 577 -27.20 24.77 22.46
N PHE A 578 -28.35 24.33 21.97
CA PHE A 578 -28.46 23.50 20.77
C PHE A 578 -28.76 24.38 19.57
N ARG A 579 -27.80 24.49 18.66
CA ARG A 579 -27.82 25.37 17.50
C ARG A 579 -27.76 24.57 16.21
N GLU A 580 -28.69 24.83 15.30
CA GLU A 580 -28.74 24.24 13.96
C GLU A 580 -28.62 22.71 13.99
N CYS A 581 -29.13 22.08 15.06
CA CYS A 581 -29.08 20.64 15.26
C CYS A 581 -30.32 19.97 14.65
N GLU A 582 -30.17 18.73 14.18
CA GLU A 582 -31.30 17.87 13.82
C GLU A 582 -31.74 17.06 15.05
N LEU A 583 -32.93 17.36 15.58
CA LEU A 583 -33.48 16.72 16.77
C LEU A 583 -34.41 15.57 16.36
N GLY A 584 -34.05 14.34 16.73
CA GLY A 584 -34.89 13.16 16.50
C GLY A 584 -36.21 13.19 17.30
N ASN A 585 -37.20 12.41 16.84
CA ASN A 585 -38.55 12.33 17.43
C ASN A 585 -38.60 11.87 18.90
N HIS A 586 -37.47 11.42 19.45
CA HIS A 586 -37.34 10.93 20.82
C HIS A 586 -37.25 12.04 21.86
N ILE A 587 -36.89 13.26 21.42
CA ILE A 587 -36.82 14.42 22.29
C ILE A 587 -38.23 14.79 22.77
N SER A 588 -38.39 14.87 24.09
CA SER A 588 -39.66 15.17 24.75
C SER A 588 -40.24 16.50 24.29
N SER A 589 -41.56 16.65 24.23
CA SER A 589 -42.20 17.89 23.77
C SER A 589 -41.78 19.13 24.58
N ALA A 590 -41.57 18.96 25.88
CA ALA A 590 -41.04 19.99 26.79
C ALA A 590 -39.58 20.34 26.50
N GLY A 591 -38.78 19.39 25.99
CA GLY A 591 -37.36 19.53 25.69
C GLY A 591 -36.49 19.51 26.94
N TRP A 592 -36.87 20.21 28.00
CA TRP A 592 -36.09 20.38 29.22
C TRP A 592 -36.83 19.80 30.43
N THR A 593 -36.10 19.46 31.49
CA THR A 593 -36.71 19.02 32.76
C THR A 593 -36.01 19.65 33.96
N SER A 594 -36.69 19.69 35.10
CA SER A 594 -36.16 20.28 36.34
C SER A 594 -35.21 19.31 37.06
N MET A 595 -34.25 19.86 37.81
CA MET A 595 -33.35 19.07 38.66
C MET A 595 -33.28 19.69 40.06
N SER A 596 -33.63 18.92 41.09
CA SER A 596 -33.59 19.35 42.50
C SER A 596 -34.31 20.69 42.76
N GLY A 597 -35.44 20.91 42.10
CA GLY A 597 -36.23 22.15 42.21
C GLY A 597 -35.81 23.30 41.27
N ASN A 598 -34.69 23.16 40.55
CA ASN A 598 -34.22 24.16 39.60
C ASN A 598 -34.98 24.04 38.27
N ASN A 599 -35.71 25.09 37.88
CA ASN A 599 -36.46 25.15 36.62
C ASN A 599 -35.55 25.62 35.47
N PRO A 600 -35.47 24.90 34.33
CA PRO A 600 -34.68 25.29 33.15
C PRO A 600 -34.99 26.70 32.61
N GLU A 601 -36.21 27.22 32.80
CA GLU A 601 -36.60 28.57 32.35
C GLU A 601 -35.75 29.69 32.97
N ASN A 602 -35.21 29.46 34.17
CA ASN A 602 -34.40 30.42 34.92
C ASN A 602 -32.95 30.53 34.42
N TYR A 603 -32.54 29.68 33.47
CA TYR A 603 -31.14 29.55 33.04
C TYR A 603 -30.96 29.70 31.53
N GLU A 604 -29.71 29.72 31.08
CA GLU A 604 -29.38 29.84 29.65
C GLU A 604 -29.45 28.48 28.95
N MET A 605 -30.64 27.89 28.92
CA MET A 605 -30.93 26.63 28.21
C MET A 605 -31.72 26.96 26.95
N TRP A 606 -31.01 27.06 25.83
CA TRP A 606 -31.52 27.64 24.60
C TRP A 606 -31.48 26.65 23.43
N GLU A 607 -32.38 26.88 22.48
CA GLU A 607 -32.35 26.29 21.15
C GLU A 607 -32.21 27.39 20.08
N TYR A 608 -31.63 27.09 18.92
CA TYR A 608 -31.56 28.05 17.81
C TYR A 608 -31.60 27.33 16.46
N LEU A 609 -32.65 27.56 15.66
CA LEU A 609 -32.79 27.01 14.30
C LEU A 609 -32.61 25.49 14.21
N ASN A 610 -33.02 24.76 15.26
CA ASN A 610 -33.02 23.30 15.25
C ASN A 610 -34.12 22.76 14.31
N THR A 611 -33.83 21.64 13.65
CA THR A 611 -34.74 20.93 12.72
C THR A 611 -35.04 19.53 13.23
N GLY A 612 -35.75 18.71 12.46
CA GLY A 612 -36.10 17.33 12.82
C GLY A 612 -37.39 17.20 13.63
N ALA A 613 -37.87 15.97 13.80
CA ALA A 613 -39.18 15.68 14.39
C ALA A 613 -39.28 16.00 15.90
N GLY A 614 -38.16 16.16 16.60
CA GLY A 614 -38.09 16.55 18.00
C GLY A 614 -37.95 18.06 18.24
N SER A 615 -37.83 18.86 17.17
CA SER A 615 -37.74 20.31 17.29
C SER A 615 -39.08 20.93 17.65
N ASN A 616 -39.03 21.99 18.46
CA ASN A 616 -40.23 22.71 18.88
C ASN A 616 -39.91 24.21 19.00
N PRO A 617 -40.40 25.05 18.08
CA PRO A 617 -40.10 26.48 18.08
C PRO A 617 -40.74 27.24 19.27
N ASN A 618 -41.67 26.63 20.00
CA ASN A 618 -42.29 27.23 21.18
C ASN A 618 -41.44 27.10 22.45
N ARG A 619 -40.37 26.30 22.43
CA ARG A 619 -39.39 26.26 23.52
C ARG A 619 -38.50 27.50 23.48
N LYS A 620 -37.80 27.76 24.58
CA LYS A 620 -36.92 28.92 24.75
C LYS A 620 -35.86 29.03 23.63
N GLN A 621 -36.05 29.98 22.71
CA GLN A 621 -35.18 30.20 21.54
C GLN A 621 -34.16 31.31 21.75
N LEU A 622 -32.89 31.10 21.36
CA LEU A 622 -31.89 32.16 21.36
C LEU A 622 -32.33 33.29 20.42
N PRO A 623 -32.30 34.57 20.86
CA PRO A 623 -32.59 35.68 19.97
C PRO A 623 -31.60 35.73 18.79
N SER A 624 -32.09 35.86 17.55
CA SER A 624 -31.25 35.89 16.35
C SER A 624 -30.15 36.97 16.37
N SER A 625 -30.39 38.09 17.05
CA SER A 625 -29.39 39.16 17.23
C SER A 625 -28.14 38.67 17.98
N ARG A 626 -28.27 37.65 18.83
CA ARG A 626 -27.17 37.06 19.60
C ARG A 626 -26.50 35.89 18.89
N ALA A 627 -27.07 35.35 17.81
CA ALA A 627 -26.53 34.15 17.14
C ALA A 627 -25.06 34.32 16.67
N SER A 628 -24.67 35.54 16.32
CA SER A 628 -23.29 35.86 15.95
C SER A 628 -22.29 35.78 17.11
N GLU A 629 -22.74 35.74 18.37
CA GLU A 629 -21.90 35.56 19.58
C GLU A 629 -21.61 34.08 19.85
N TYR A 630 -22.43 33.18 19.30
CA TYR A 630 -22.39 31.74 19.55
C TYR A 630 -21.85 30.97 18.33
N THR A 631 -20.71 31.42 17.79
CA THR A 631 -19.91 30.65 16.82
C THR A 631 -18.82 29.90 17.57
N MET A 632 -18.31 28.81 16.99
CA MET A 632 -17.25 28.01 17.63
C MET A 632 -16.04 28.86 17.99
N GLU A 633 -15.58 29.72 17.08
CA GLU A 633 -14.40 30.57 17.25
C GLU A 633 -14.58 31.50 18.44
N LYS A 634 -15.73 32.17 18.53
CA LYS A 634 -16.03 33.05 19.68
C LYS A 634 -16.23 32.26 20.95
N PHE A 635 -16.89 31.09 20.89
CA PHE A 635 -17.22 30.31 22.07
C PHE A 635 -15.97 29.72 22.75
N LEU A 636 -14.95 29.36 21.95
CA LEU A 636 -13.67 28.84 22.43
C LEU A 636 -12.55 29.89 22.53
N ALA A 637 -12.81 31.12 22.08
CA ALA A 637 -11.86 32.22 22.20
C ALA A 637 -11.40 32.44 23.65
N GLY A 638 -10.10 32.68 23.80
CA GLY A 638 -9.47 33.17 25.03
C GLY A 638 -8.49 34.30 24.71
N THR A 639 -7.83 34.84 25.74
CA THR A 639 -6.80 35.88 25.59
C THR A 639 -5.48 35.36 25.03
N ASP A 640 -5.40 34.06 24.74
CA ASP A 640 -4.18 33.32 24.43
C ASP A 640 -4.09 32.88 22.97
N GLY A 641 -5.02 33.33 22.12
CA GLY A 641 -5.01 33.04 20.68
C GLY A 641 -5.20 31.56 20.33
N TRP A 642 -5.70 30.74 21.26
CA TRP A 642 -5.96 29.33 20.97
C TRP A 642 -7.06 29.19 19.93
N ASP A 643 -6.72 28.53 18.81
CA ASP A 643 -7.64 28.17 17.75
C ASP A 643 -7.62 26.64 17.56
N PRO A 644 -8.73 25.93 17.84
CA PRO A 644 -8.79 24.49 17.65
C PRO A 644 -8.82 24.06 16.17
N ASN A 645 -9.05 24.98 15.22
CA ASN A 645 -9.01 24.70 13.77
C ASN A 645 -7.58 24.67 13.21
N ILE A 646 -6.61 25.37 13.84
CA ILE A 646 -5.20 25.40 13.40
C ILE A 646 -4.45 24.17 13.92
N THR A 647 -5.05 23.00 13.77
CA THR A 647 -4.31 21.75 14.02
C THR A 647 -3.54 21.44 12.75
N GLU A 648 -2.21 21.38 12.85
CA GLU A 648 -1.33 20.75 11.87
C GLU A 648 -2.04 19.54 11.27
N GLU A 649 -2.30 19.57 9.96
CA GLU A 649 -3.04 18.55 9.23
C GLU A 649 -2.40 17.19 9.49
N ILE A 650 -3.03 16.39 10.34
CA ILE A 650 -2.82 14.95 10.33
C ILE A 650 -3.66 14.48 9.16
N GLU A 651 -3.03 14.24 8.01
CA GLU A 651 -3.65 13.58 6.87
C GLU A 651 -4.29 12.27 7.37
N GLN A 652 -5.63 12.24 7.33
CA GLN A 652 -6.41 11.05 7.56
C GLN A 652 -6.39 10.22 6.27
N PRO A 653 -5.88 8.98 6.26
CA PRO A 653 -6.05 8.11 5.11
C PRO A 653 -7.52 7.69 5.02
N ILE A 654 -8.18 8.06 3.91
CA ILE A 654 -9.46 7.45 3.52
C ILE A 654 -9.20 5.95 3.32
N LEU A 655 -10.05 5.09 3.91
CA LEU A 655 -9.95 3.63 3.79
C LEU A 655 -9.83 3.22 2.32
N GLU A 656 -8.78 2.45 2.01
CA GLU A 656 -8.54 1.95 0.67
C GLU A 656 -9.59 0.90 0.28
N GLY A 657 -10.12 1.01 -0.94
CA GLY A 657 -10.89 -0.05 -1.58
C GLY A 657 -10.01 -1.17 -2.13
N LYS A 658 -10.64 -2.18 -2.70
CA LYS A 658 -10.05 -3.27 -3.46
C LYS A 658 -9.33 -2.76 -4.71
N TYR A 659 -9.98 -1.91 -5.50
CA TYR A 659 -9.48 -1.31 -6.74
C TYR A 659 -9.11 0.16 -6.57
N ILE A 660 -9.82 0.93 -5.75
CA ILE A 660 -9.55 2.36 -5.47
C ILE A 660 -8.55 2.48 -4.32
N LYS A 661 -7.34 2.94 -4.62
CA LYS A 661 -6.27 3.22 -3.65
C LYS A 661 -6.01 4.71 -3.57
N SER A 662 -5.49 5.17 -2.43
CA SER A 662 -5.02 6.56 -2.27
C SER A 662 -6.05 7.61 -2.71
N LEU A 663 -7.32 7.44 -2.33
CA LEU A 663 -8.34 8.47 -2.57
C LEU A 663 -7.97 9.73 -1.78
N VAL A 664 -7.73 10.83 -2.48
CA VAL A 664 -7.46 12.15 -1.92
C VAL A 664 -8.61 13.07 -2.34
N VAL A 665 -9.26 13.71 -1.37
CA VAL A 665 -10.34 14.66 -1.61
C VAL A 665 -9.82 16.06 -1.37
N ASN A 666 -9.81 16.88 -2.42
CA ASN A 666 -9.28 18.24 -2.39
C ASN A 666 -10.29 19.23 -1.79
N ASP A 667 -11.57 18.86 -1.74
CA ASP A 667 -12.61 19.61 -1.06
C ASP A 667 -12.60 19.31 0.45
N SER A 668 -11.59 19.82 1.16
CA SER A 668 -11.34 19.55 2.57
C SER A 668 -12.57 19.72 3.49
N PRO A 669 -13.44 20.75 3.31
CA PRO A 669 -14.66 20.89 4.12
C PRO A 669 -15.65 19.72 4.04
N ASN A 670 -15.72 19.04 2.90
CA ASN A 670 -16.65 17.95 2.64
C ASN A 670 -15.96 16.58 2.58
N ALA A 671 -14.64 16.52 2.75
CA ALA A 671 -13.85 15.29 2.62
C ALA A 671 -14.31 14.16 3.57
N ALA A 672 -14.88 14.49 4.73
CA ALA A 672 -15.39 13.50 5.68
C ALA A 672 -16.60 12.69 5.16
N ASP A 673 -17.32 13.23 4.17
CA ASP A 673 -18.50 12.60 3.57
C ASP A 673 -18.14 11.76 2.32
N TRP A 674 -16.89 11.84 1.87
CA TRP A 674 -16.37 10.98 0.81
C TRP A 674 -15.91 9.64 1.39
N SER A 675 -16.22 8.54 0.70
CA SER A 675 -15.79 7.21 1.14
C SER A 675 -15.75 6.22 -0.01
N VAL A 676 -14.83 5.25 0.07
CA VAL A 676 -14.83 4.10 -0.83
C VAL A 676 -15.82 3.06 -0.30
N GLN A 677 -16.64 2.51 -1.19
CA GLN A 677 -17.72 1.57 -0.91
C GLN A 677 -17.56 0.33 -1.79
N SER A 678 -17.91 -0.84 -1.26
CA SER A 678 -17.88 -2.10 -2.00
C SER A 678 -19.29 -2.63 -2.27
N ASN A 679 -19.45 -3.39 -3.34
CA ASN A 679 -20.67 -4.13 -3.63
C ASN A 679 -21.91 -3.20 -3.78
N LEU A 680 -21.83 -2.33 -4.80
CA LEU A 680 -22.89 -1.41 -5.18
C LEU A 680 -24.24 -2.11 -5.40
N ARG A 681 -25.31 -1.57 -4.82
CA ARG A 681 -26.68 -2.09 -4.95
C ARG A 681 -27.69 -0.96 -5.17
N VAL A 682 -28.81 -1.31 -5.80
CA VAL A 682 -30.03 -0.51 -5.72
C VAL A 682 -30.44 -0.41 -4.24
N GLY A 683 -30.73 0.81 -3.79
CA GLY A 683 -31.03 1.13 -2.39
C GLY A 683 -29.87 1.73 -1.59
N ASP A 684 -28.64 1.71 -2.12
CA ASP A 684 -27.49 2.35 -1.47
C ASP A 684 -27.59 3.88 -1.53
N LEU A 685 -27.10 4.56 -0.49
CA LEU A 685 -27.06 6.02 -0.42
C LEU A 685 -26.07 6.58 -1.44
N VAL A 686 -26.53 7.42 -2.37
CA VAL A 686 -25.70 8.00 -3.45
C VAL A 686 -24.57 8.90 -2.90
N TYR A 687 -24.84 9.63 -1.82
CA TYR A 687 -23.89 10.59 -1.22
C TYR A 687 -23.70 10.35 0.28
N GLY A 688 -22.56 10.77 0.83
CA GLY A 688 -22.29 10.67 2.27
C GLY A 688 -23.03 11.72 3.10
N ASP A 689 -23.33 12.87 2.50
CA ASP A 689 -23.96 14.03 3.12
C ASP A 689 -25.47 14.14 2.80
N ARG A 690 -26.08 13.12 2.15
CA ARG A 690 -27.51 13.09 1.80
C ARG A 690 -28.12 11.71 2.03
N THR A 691 -29.43 11.66 2.15
CA THR A 691 -30.20 10.42 2.37
C THR A 691 -30.79 9.81 1.09
N VAL A 692 -30.37 10.30 -0.09
CA VAL A 692 -30.86 9.90 -1.42
C VAL A 692 -30.26 8.55 -1.83
N LYS A 693 -31.08 7.66 -2.40
CA LYS A 693 -30.70 6.27 -2.74
C LYS A 693 -30.81 5.97 -4.23
N PHE A 694 -29.96 5.06 -4.73
CA PHE A 694 -30.13 4.49 -6.06
C PHE A 694 -31.46 3.72 -6.16
N ILE A 695 -32.19 3.87 -7.27
CA ILE A 695 -33.44 3.14 -7.54
C ILE A 695 -33.41 2.30 -8.81
N SER A 696 -32.53 2.63 -9.75
CA SER A 696 -32.30 1.86 -10.99
C SER A 696 -30.83 2.01 -11.39
N MET A 697 -30.23 1.00 -12.02
CA MET A 697 -28.93 1.09 -12.70
C MET A 697 -28.75 -0.13 -13.64
N PRO A 698 -27.85 -0.07 -14.63
CA PRO A 698 -27.50 -1.25 -15.44
C PRO A 698 -26.97 -2.39 -14.58
N ASP A 699 -27.42 -3.62 -14.86
CA ASP A 699 -27.08 -4.81 -14.06
C ASP A 699 -25.58 -5.06 -13.94
N TYR A 700 -24.82 -4.74 -15.00
CA TYR A 700 -23.38 -4.93 -15.01
C TYR A 700 -22.66 -4.06 -13.98
N LEU A 701 -23.25 -2.97 -13.47
CA LEU A 701 -22.65 -2.12 -12.43
C LEU A 701 -22.91 -2.63 -11.01
N LEU A 702 -23.87 -3.54 -10.82
CA LEU A 702 -24.17 -4.10 -9.50
C LEU A 702 -22.98 -4.91 -8.97
N GLY A 703 -22.76 -4.86 -7.66
CA GLY A 703 -21.62 -5.54 -7.01
C GLY A 703 -20.28 -4.81 -7.18
N SER A 704 -20.23 -3.71 -7.93
CA SER A 704 -19.00 -2.96 -8.17
C SER A 704 -18.49 -2.26 -6.91
N GLU A 705 -17.20 -1.95 -6.91
CA GLU A 705 -16.65 -0.97 -5.99
C GLU A 705 -16.91 0.45 -6.53
N TRP A 706 -17.08 1.42 -5.65
CA TRP A 706 -17.47 2.77 -6.04
C TRP A 706 -17.08 3.81 -4.97
N ILE A 707 -17.08 5.09 -5.34
CA ILE A 707 -16.85 6.21 -4.42
C ILE A 707 -18.20 6.84 -4.13
N ARG A 708 -18.58 6.82 -2.85
CA ARG A 708 -19.66 7.65 -2.35
C ARG A 708 -19.10 9.05 -2.13
N THR A 709 -19.54 9.99 -2.97
CA THR A 709 -19.08 11.39 -2.96
C THR A 709 -19.91 12.22 -1.97
N ALA A 710 -19.46 13.43 -1.66
CA ALA A 710 -20.32 14.42 -1.04
C ALA A 710 -21.11 15.17 -2.11
N CYS A 711 -22.43 15.29 -1.94
CA CYS A 711 -23.28 16.09 -2.82
C CYS A 711 -22.87 17.55 -2.80
N ASP A 712 -22.43 18.09 -1.66
CA ASP A 712 -22.02 19.48 -1.52
C ASP A 712 -20.66 19.83 -2.15
N SER A 713 -19.85 18.83 -2.51
CA SER A 713 -18.67 19.03 -3.37
C SER A 713 -19.05 19.50 -4.79
N LYS A 714 -20.33 19.48 -5.18
CA LYS A 714 -20.87 20.10 -6.40
C LYS A 714 -20.56 21.59 -6.58
N MET A 715 -20.13 22.28 -5.52
CA MET A 715 -19.74 23.70 -5.55
C MET A 715 -18.23 23.89 -5.71
N PHE A 716 -17.45 22.80 -5.67
CA PHE A 716 -16.01 22.85 -5.81
C PHE A 716 -15.62 23.14 -7.27
N THR A 717 -14.69 24.07 -7.46
CA THR A 717 -14.43 24.70 -8.78
C THR A 717 -13.24 24.10 -9.51
N THR A 718 -12.50 23.19 -8.89
CA THR A 718 -11.31 22.53 -9.45
C THR A 718 -11.45 21.01 -9.37
N THR A 719 -10.35 20.25 -9.43
CA THR A 719 -10.35 18.79 -9.27
C THR A 719 -10.81 18.42 -7.87
N GLU A 720 -11.97 17.78 -7.73
CA GLU A 720 -12.59 17.45 -6.45
C GLU A 720 -11.83 16.35 -5.72
N ALA A 721 -11.33 15.35 -6.45
CA ALA A 721 -10.60 14.24 -5.86
C ALA A 721 -9.65 13.55 -6.86
N THR A 722 -8.71 12.77 -6.35
CA THR A 722 -7.87 11.86 -7.13
C THR A 722 -7.82 10.48 -6.48
N PHE A 723 -7.59 9.42 -7.26
CA PHE A 723 -7.29 8.09 -6.72
C PHE A 723 -6.38 7.29 -7.66
N THR A 724 -5.86 6.17 -7.17
CA THR A 724 -4.97 5.26 -7.91
C THR A 724 -5.59 3.86 -8.03
N PRO A 725 -5.73 3.29 -9.24
CA PRO A 725 -6.20 1.93 -9.42
C PRO A 725 -5.15 0.89 -8.95
N SER A 726 -5.55 -0.12 -8.17
CA SER A 726 -4.68 -1.25 -7.77
C SER A 726 -4.49 -2.30 -8.87
N THR A 727 -5.35 -2.27 -9.88
CA THR A 727 -5.34 -3.10 -11.10
C THR A 727 -5.78 -2.22 -12.27
N ASP A 728 -5.71 -2.73 -13.50
CA ASP A 728 -6.34 -2.08 -14.64
C ASP A 728 -7.85 -2.03 -14.39
N ILE A 729 -8.48 -0.86 -14.49
CA ILE A 729 -9.92 -0.66 -14.23
C ILE A 729 -10.65 0.03 -15.38
N ILE A 730 -11.94 -0.27 -15.52
CA ILE A 730 -12.90 0.64 -16.16
C ILE A 730 -13.48 1.50 -15.05
N CYS A 731 -13.32 2.82 -15.16
CA CYS A 731 -13.99 3.78 -14.30
C CYS A 731 -15.24 4.28 -15.02
N TYR A 732 -16.36 4.32 -14.31
CA TYR A 732 -17.65 4.84 -14.76
C TYR A 732 -18.01 6.07 -13.93
N ILE A 733 -18.46 7.13 -14.60
CA ILE A 733 -18.92 8.36 -13.96
C ILE A 733 -20.38 8.59 -14.34
N GLY A 734 -21.26 8.62 -13.33
CA GLY A 734 -22.62 9.09 -13.51
C GLY A 734 -22.71 10.59 -13.32
N LEU A 735 -22.99 11.32 -14.40
CA LEU A 735 -23.11 12.77 -14.39
C LEU A 735 -24.58 13.19 -14.47
N ASP A 736 -25.03 14.10 -13.60
CA ASP A 736 -26.40 14.63 -13.59
C ASP A 736 -26.82 15.11 -15.00
N THR A 737 -27.92 14.57 -15.51
CA THR A 737 -28.41 14.86 -16.87
C THR A 737 -28.79 16.31 -17.11
N ARG A 738 -29.03 17.09 -16.05
CA ARG A 738 -29.30 18.54 -16.12
C ARG A 738 -28.06 19.36 -16.47
N ILE A 739 -26.86 18.78 -16.36
CA ILE A 739 -25.62 19.39 -16.84
C ILE A 739 -25.59 19.30 -18.36
N THR A 740 -25.86 20.44 -19.01
CA THR A 740 -25.89 20.56 -20.48
C THR A 740 -24.53 20.97 -21.06
N SER A 741 -23.74 21.74 -20.31
CA SER A 741 -22.36 22.07 -20.65
C SER A 741 -21.41 21.09 -19.96
N ILE A 742 -21.10 19.98 -20.64
CA ILE A 742 -20.24 18.93 -20.11
C ILE A 742 -18.83 19.46 -19.82
N PRO A 743 -18.28 19.26 -18.59
CA PRO A 743 -16.94 19.73 -18.24
C PRO A 743 -15.85 19.18 -19.18
N SER A 744 -14.82 19.99 -19.46
CA SER A 744 -13.79 19.67 -20.47
C SER A 744 -13.00 18.39 -20.17
N TRP A 745 -12.87 17.99 -18.90
CA TRP A 745 -12.16 16.77 -18.51
C TRP A 745 -12.87 15.48 -18.96
N PHE A 746 -14.16 15.55 -19.33
CA PHE A 746 -14.91 14.46 -19.99
C PHE A 746 -14.59 14.29 -21.48
N SER A 747 -13.78 15.18 -22.09
CA SER A 747 -13.43 15.08 -23.52
C SER A 747 -12.77 13.75 -23.92
N SER A 748 -12.11 13.08 -22.97
CA SER A 748 -11.48 11.78 -23.14
C SER A 748 -12.31 10.60 -22.62
N TRP A 749 -13.55 10.84 -22.21
CA TRP A 749 -14.47 9.84 -21.68
C TRP A 749 -15.54 9.47 -22.70
N THR A 750 -15.93 8.21 -22.75
CA THR A 750 -16.94 7.71 -23.68
C THR A 750 -18.31 7.69 -23.01
N ASN A 751 -19.28 8.41 -23.57
CA ASN A 751 -20.68 8.29 -23.17
C ASN A 751 -21.20 6.91 -23.57
N THR A 752 -21.77 6.17 -22.61
CA THR A 752 -22.30 4.81 -22.83
C THR A 752 -23.69 4.81 -23.49
N GLY A 753 -24.42 5.92 -23.40
CA GLY A 753 -25.83 6.00 -23.78
C GLY A 753 -26.80 5.51 -22.69
N GLU A 754 -26.29 5.02 -21.56
CA GLU A 754 -27.06 4.45 -20.46
C GLU A 754 -27.18 5.42 -19.28
N THR A 755 -28.11 5.10 -18.37
CA THR A 755 -28.41 5.93 -17.20
C THR A 755 -28.65 5.10 -15.94
N PHE A 756 -28.51 5.73 -14.78
CA PHE A 756 -29.06 5.25 -13.51
C PHE A 756 -29.82 6.38 -12.81
N ASP A 757 -30.77 6.02 -11.94
CA ASP A 757 -31.65 6.97 -11.27
C ASP A 757 -31.54 6.88 -9.74
N ASN A 758 -31.89 7.97 -9.06
CA ASN A 758 -32.04 8.01 -7.61
C ASN A 758 -33.44 8.46 -7.16
N ASP A 759 -33.79 8.20 -5.91
CA ASP A 759 -35.08 8.57 -5.29
C ASP A 759 -35.24 10.07 -5.03
N GLY A 760 -34.22 10.87 -5.31
CA GLY A 760 -34.26 12.34 -5.36
C GLY A 760 -34.71 12.91 -6.71
N ALA A 761 -35.23 12.05 -7.61
CA ALA A 761 -35.64 12.39 -8.97
C ALA A 761 -34.50 12.95 -9.85
N VAL A 762 -33.28 12.43 -9.67
CA VAL A 762 -32.14 12.73 -10.54
C VAL A 762 -31.78 11.50 -11.37
N THR A 763 -31.67 11.73 -12.68
CA THR A 763 -31.12 10.77 -13.64
C THR A 763 -29.67 11.15 -13.98
N PHE A 764 -28.78 10.17 -13.96
CA PHE A 764 -27.37 10.32 -14.28
C PHE A 764 -27.04 9.66 -15.61
N ARG A 765 -26.32 10.38 -16.48
CA ARG A 765 -25.76 9.85 -17.72
C ARG A 765 -24.41 9.21 -17.44
N ILE A 766 -24.21 7.99 -17.91
CA ILE A 766 -23.02 7.20 -17.58
C ILE A 766 -21.93 7.39 -18.65
N TYR A 767 -20.76 7.82 -18.21
CA TYR A 767 -19.53 7.88 -19.00
C TYR A 767 -18.56 6.81 -18.50
N LYS A 768 -17.70 6.30 -19.38
CA LYS A 768 -16.65 5.34 -19.02
C LYS A 768 -15.28 5.71 -19.57
N LYS A 769 -14.22 5.30 -18.88
CA LYS A 769 -12.83 5.41 -19.32
C LYS A 769 -11.97 4.34 -18.66
N SER A 770 -11.04 3.78 -19.42
CA SER A 770 -10.06 2.80 -18.94
C SER A 770 -8.86 3.49 -18.29
N PHE A 771 -8.39 2.94 -17.17
CA PHE A 771 -7.18 3.39 -16.49
C PHE A 771 -6.31 2.17 -16.16
N PRO A 772 -5.00 2.20 -16.48
CA PRO A 772 -4.11 1.13 -16.08
C PRO A 772 -3.82 1.20 -14.58
N ARG A 773 -3.39 0.06 -14.01
CA ARG A 773 -2.89 -0.04 -12.65
C ARG A 773 -1.86 1.04 -12.37
N GLY A 774 -1.98 1.69 -11.22
CA GLY A 774 -1.03 2.70 -10.77
C GLY A 774 -1.17 4.07 -11.44
N ALA A 775 -2.07 4.24 -12.42
CA ALA A 775 -2.38 5.56 -12.97
C ALA A 775 -3.04 6.47 -11.94
N THR A 776 -2.92 7.78 -12.12
CA THR A 776 -3.73 8.75 -11.37
C THR A 776 -5.05 8.97 -12.10
N VAL A 777 -6.17 8.67 -11.44
CA VAL A 777 -7.51 9.05 -11.87
C VAL A 777 -7.84 10.40 -11.24
N GLU A 778 -8.02 11.41 -12.07
CA GLU A 778 -8.47 12.74 -11.63
C GLU A 778 -9.98 12.89 -11.82
N LEU A 779 -10.66 13.29 -10.75
CA LEU A 779 -12.10 13.54 -10.71
C LEU A 779 -12.32 15.05 -10.70
N GLY A 780 -12.54 15.61 -11.89
CA GLY A 780 -12.72 17.05 -12.08
C GLY A 780 -14.07 17.57 -11.52
N THR A 781 -14.26 18.88 -11.51
CA THR A 781 -15.55 19.49 -11.13
C THR A 781 -16.72 19.01 -12.01
N ASN A 782 -17.90 18.93 -11.42
CA ASN A 782 -19.17 18.74 -12.15
C ASN A 782 -19.68 20.02 -12.87
N GLY A 783 -18.95 21.14 -12.77
CA GLY A 783 -19.34 22.45 -13.30
C GLY A 783 -19.69 23.49 -12.22
N ALA A 784 -19.52 23.15 -10.94
CA ALA A 784 -19.62 24.08 -9.80
C ALA A 784 -20.98 24.80 -9.70
N SER A 785 -22.09 24.06 -9.79
CA SER A 785 -23.44 24.64 -9.82
C SER A 785 -24.33 24.11 -8.70
N SER A 786 -25.04 25.02 -8.04
CA SER A 786 -26.02 24.70 -6.99
C SER A 786 -27.32 24.10 -7.53
N SER A 787 -27.56 24.17 -8.85
CA SER A 787 -28.77 23.65 -9.49
C SER A 787 -28.71 22.17 -9.86
N VAL A 788 -27.55 21.53 -9.69
CA VAL A 788 -27.29 20.12 -10.01
C VAL A 788 -26.76 19.38 -8.78
N VAL A 789 -26.55 18.07 -8.90
CA VAL A 789 -25.91 17.26 -7.84
C VAL A 789 -24.51 16.83 -8.27
N ASN A 790 -23.70 16.35 -7.31
CA ASN A 790 -22.37 15.83 -7.61
C ASN A 790 -22.46 14.47 -8.36
N TYR A 791 -21.40 14.09 -9.06
CA TYR A 791 -21.33 12.83 -9.78
C TYR A 791 -21.08 11.63 -8.86
N VAL A 792 -21.32 10.43 -9.40
CA VAL A 792 -21.01 9.14 -8.77
C VAL A 792 -19.86 8.49 -9.54
N VAL A 793 -18.93 7.86 -8.82
CA VAL A 793 -17.79 7.14 -9.42
C VAL A 793 -17.92 5.66 -9.12
N ILE A 794 -17.94 4.82 -10.15
CA ILE A 794 -18.04 3.35 -10.02
C ILE A 794 -16.84 2.74 -10.74
N VAL A 795 -16.20 1.74 -10.15
CA VAL A 795 -15.00 1.09 -10.72
C VAL A 795 -15.19 -0.42 -10.84
N GLN A 796 -14.69 -0.97 -11.94
CA GLN A 796 -14.65 -2.40 -12.22
C GLN A 796 -13.27 -2.77 -12.73
N PRO A 797 -12.76 -3.98 -12.48
CA PRO A 797 -11.52 -4.43 -13.10
C PRO A 797 -11.71 -4.47 -14.63
N GLN A 798 -10.67 -4.10 -15.38
CA GLN A 798 -10.64 -4.36 -16.81
C GLN A 798 -10.69 -5.89 -17.03
N PRO A 799 -11.40 -6.38 -18.05
CA PRO A 799 -11.23 -7.74 -18.53
C PRO A 799 -9.75 -8.00 -18.86
N ILE A 800 -9.28 -9.22 -18.62
CA ILE A 800 -7.95 -9.68 -19.06
C ILE A 800 -7.84 -9.43 -20.57
N SER A 801 -6.68 -8.92 -21.02
CA SER A 801 -6.39 -8.63 -22.43
C SER A 801 -6.86 -9.77 -23.34
N GLU A 802 -7.66 -9.43 -24.35
CA GLU A 802 -8.32 -10.39 -25.23
C GLU A 802 -7.32 -11.28 -25.99
N GLY A 803 -7.68 -12.55 -26.13
CA GLY A 803 -7.01 -13.52 -27.00
C GLY A 803 -7.41 -13.40 -28.47
N GLU A 804 -6.79 -14.21 -29.32
CA GLU A 804 -7.16 -14.43 -30.71
C GLU A 804 -8.60 -14.97 -30.82
N TYR A 805 -8.96 -15.94 -29.97
CA TYR A 805 -10.28 -16.57 -29.93
C TYR A 805 -11.04 -16.25 -28.64
N ILE A 806 -10.37 -16.20 -27.50
CA ILE A 806 -10.98 -15.95 -26.18
C ILE A 806 -11.19 -14.45 -25.96
N LYS A 807 -12.45 -14.02 -25.93
CA LYS A 807 -12.86 -12.65 -25.61
C LYS A 807 -13.54 -12.57 -24.26
N SER A 808 -13.52 -11.38 -23.65
CA SER A 808 -14.28 -11.07 -22.45
C SER A 808 -14.08 -12.08 -21.30
N LEU A 809 -12.85 -12.53 -21.06
CA LEU A 809 -12.53 -13.38 -19.92
C LEU A 809 -12.80 -12.61 -18.61
N LEU A 810 -13.77 -13.09 -17.84
CA LEU A 810 -14.16 -12.58 -16.54
C LEU A 810 -13.88 -13.63 -15.48
N VAL A 811 -13.02 -13.32 -14.51
CA VAL A 811 -12.68 -14.22 -13.40
C VAL A 811 -13.48 -13.80 -12.17
N ASN A 812 -14.33 -14.71 -11.69
CA ASN A 812 -15.21 -14.49 -10.55
C ASN A 812 -14.46 -14.71 -9.22
N ASP A 813 -13.41 -15.55 -9.22
CA ASP A 813 -12.50 -15.66 -8.09
C ASP A 813 -11.58 -14.44 -8.01
N SER A 814 -12.12 -13.38 -7.45
CA SER A 814 -11.46 -12.10 -7.44
C SER A 814 -10.23 -12.01 -6.52
N THR A 815 -10.00 -13.03 -5.66
CA THR A 815 -8.80 -13.11 -4.83
C THR A 815 -7.59 -13.53 -5.65
N ASN A 816 -7.79 -14.42 -6.63
CA ASN A 816 -6.71 -14.98 -7.46
C ASN A 816 -6.77 -14.52 -8.92
N ALA A 817 -7.68 -13.60 -9.28
CA ALA A 817 -7.91 -13.15 -10.65
C ALA A 817 -6.67 -12.57 -11.36
N ALA A 818 -5.71 -12.01 -10.61
CA ALA A 818 -4.46 -11.47 -11.17
C ALA A 818 -3.52 -12.55 -11.74
N ASP A 819 -3.69 -13.80 -11.30
CA ASP A 819 -2.89 -14.95 -11.74
C ASP A 819 -3.57 -15.71 -12.90
N TRP A 820 -4.77 -15.28 -13.30
CA TRP A 820 -5.41 -15.74 -14.53
C TRP A 820 -4.92 -14.93 -15.72
N SER A 821 -4.69 -15.58 -16.85
CA SER A 821 -4.26 -14.90 -18.08
C SER A 821 -4.62 -15.71 -19.32
N ILE A 822 -4.96 -15.03 -20.41
CA ILE A 822 -5.00 -15.65 -21.74
C ILE A 822 -3.56 -15.75 -22.25
N GLN A 823 -3.19 -16.90 -22.77
CA GLN A 823 -1.87 -17.22 -23.30
C GLN A 823 -2.01 -17.75 -24.72
N SER A 824 -1.00 -17.50 -25.57
CA SER A 824 -0.94 -18.02 -26.93
C SER A 824 0.23 -18.98 -27.09
N ASN A 825 0.19 -19.78 -28.16
CA ASN A 825 1.27 -20.69 -28.53
C ASN A 825 1.67 -21.66 -27.41
N LEU A 826 0.71 -22.44 -26.88
CA LEU A 826 0.96 -23.43 -25.82
C LEU A 826 2.12 -24.39 -26.18
N GLN A 827 3.08 -24.55 -25.27
CA GLN A 827 4.23 -25.46 -25.42
C GLN A 827 4.46 -26.33 -24.18
N VAL A 828 5.15 -27.46 -24.38
CA VAL A 828 5.80 -28.18 -23.27
C VAL A 828 6.85 -27.27 -22.63
N GLY A 829 6.83 -27.16 -21.31
CA GLY A 829 7.66 -26.25 -20.52
C GLY A 829 6.96 -24.97 -20.06
N ASP A 830 5.75 -24.69 -20.56
CA ASP A 830 4.95 -23.55 -20.09
C ASP A 830 4.43 -23.77 -18.66
N LEU A 831 4.28 -22.68 -17.90
CA LEU A 831 3.74 -22.70 -16.55
C LEU A 831 2.24 -23.02 -16.56
N VAL A 832 1.82 -24.12 -15.93
CA VAL A 832 0.43 -24.59 -15.90
C VAL A 832 -0.51 -23.59 -15.21
N PHE A 833 -0.04 -22.93 -14.15
CA PHE A 833 -0.82 -21.95 -13.37
C PHE A 833 -0.05 -20.64 -13.20
N GLY A 834 -0.76 -19.52 -13.09
CA GLY A 834 -0.12 -18.20 -12.92
C GLY A 834 0.46 -17.97 -11.52
N ASP A 835 -0.08 -18.64 -10.50
CA ASP A 835 0.29 -18.55 -9.10
C ASP A 835 1.22 -19.70 -8.65
N ARG A 836 1.73 -20.52 -9.59
CA ARG A 836 2.65 -21.64 -9.34
C ARG A 836 3.78 -21.66 -10.35
N THR A 837 4.85 -22.37 -10.00
CA THR A 837 6.02 -22.55 -10.87
C THR A 837 6.02 -23.88 -11.62
N VAL A 838 4.90 -24.60 -11.59
CA VAL A 838 4.76 -25.96 -12.14
C VAL A 838 4.57 -25.88 -13.66
N LYS A 839 5.27 -26.73 -14.42
CA LYS A 839 5.33 -26.68 -15.88
C LYS A 839 4.75 -27.93 -16.55
N PHE A 840 4.20 -27.77 -17.75
CA PHE A 840 3.87 -28.92 -18.61
C PHE A 840 5.14 -29.69 -18.96
N ILE A 841 5.08 -31.03 -18.88
CA ILE A 841 6.18 -31.92 -19.29
C ILE A 841 5.79 -32.87 -20.43
N SER A 842 4.50 -33.10 -20.64
CA SER A 842 3.94 -33.86 -21.75
C SER A 842 2.57 -33.28 -22.12
N MET A 843 2.18 -33.33 -23.39
CA MET A 843 0.82 -33.08 -23.87
C MET A 843 0.66 -33.66 -25.28
N PRO A 844 -0.58 -33.90 -25.76
CA PRO A 844 -0.81 -34.30 -27.13
C PRO A 844 -0.35 -33.23 -28.14
N ASP A 845 0.31 -33.65 -29.22
CA ASP A 845 0.88 -32.74 -30.22
C ASP A 845 -0.17 -31.80 -30.84
N PHE A 846 -1.41 -32.26 -30.99
CA PHE A 846 -2.49 -31.44 -31.56
C PHE A 846 -2.88 -30.24 -30.69
N LEU A 847 -2.50 -30.20 -29.40
CA LEU A 847 -2.73 -29.05 -28.51
C LEU A 847 -1.59 -28.04 -28.53
N ILE A 848 -0.40 -28.41 -29.01
CA ILE A 848 0.73 -27.49 -29.13
C ILE A 848 0.37 -26.33 -30.07
N GLY A 849 0.84 -25.13 -29.72
CA GLY A 849 0.58 -23.90 -30.45
C GLY A 849 -0.78 -23.27 -30.18
N SER A 850 -1.64 -23.90 -29.37
CA SER A 850 -3.00 -23.41 -29.13
C SER A 850 -3.05 -22.17 -28.22
N GLU A 851 -4.12 -21.42 -28.32
CA GLU A 851 -4.50 -20.42 -27.32
C GLU A 851 -5.12 -21.10 -26.10
N TRP A 852 -4.88 -20.56 -24.91
CA TRP A 852 -5.35 -21.18 -23.68
C TRP A 852 -5.48 -20.17 -22.53
N ILE A 853 -6.23 -20.56 -21.50
CA ILE A 853 -6.37 -19.81 -20.24
C ILE A 853 -5.47 -20.48 -19.23
N ARG A 854 -4.41 -19.75 -18.84
CA ARG A 854 -3.64 -20.09 -17.65
C ARG A 854 -4.44 -19.67 -16.43
N THR A 855 -4.88 -20.64 -15.65
CA THR A 855 -5.71 -20.43 -14.45
C THR A 855 -4.82 -20.20 -13.23
N ALA A 856 -5.41 -19.72 -12.13
CA ALA A 856 -4.76 -19.77 -10.83
C ALA A 856 -5.04 -21.13 -10.16
N CYS A 857 -4.00 -21.79 -9.64
CA CYS A 857 -4.12 -23.04 -8.91
C CYS A 857 -4.96 -22.85 -7.64
N ASP A 858 -4.86 -21.72 -6.95
CA ASP A 858 -5.61 -21.45 -5.72
C ASP A 858 -7.10 -21.15 -5.94
N SER A 859 -7.51 -20.89 -7.19
CA SER A 859 -8.94 -20.84 -7.54
C SER A 859 -9.64 -22.19 -7.36
N LYS A 860 -8.90 -23.28 -7.16
CA LYS A 860 -9.41 -24.59 -6.73
C LYS A 860 -10.23 -24.57 -5.43
N MET A 861 -10.18 -23.49 -4.64
CA MET A 861 -10.98 -23.33 -3.42
C MET A 861 -12.27 -22.54 -3.65
N PHE A 862 -12.48 -22.00 -4.85
CA PHE A 862 -13.67 -21.27 -5.22
C PHE A 862 -14.84 -22.23 -5.42
N THR A 863 -16.00 -21.92 -4.84
CA THR A 863 -17.13 -22.87 -4.72
C THR A 863 -18.22 -22.68 -5.77
N SER A 864 -18.04 -21.74 -6.69
CA SER A 864 -19.02 -21.37 -7.74
C SER A 864 -18.36 -21.38 -9.13
N THR A 865 -18.99 -20.79 -10.14
CA THR A 865 -18.40 -20.55 -11.46
C THR A 865 -17.14 -19.70 -11.32
N GLU A 866 -15.96 -20.25 -11.60
CA GLU A 866 -14.67 -19.60 -11.42
C GLU A 866 -14.42 -18.50 -12.44
N ALA A 867 -14.83 -18.71 -13.69
CA ALA A 867 -14.68 -17.73 -14.76
C ALA A 867 -15.70 -17.92 -15.89
N THR A 868 -15.86 -16.89 -16.72
CA THR A 868 -16.59 -16.96 -17.99
C THR A 868 -15.76 -16.33 -19.12
N PHE A 869 -15.97 -16.76 -20.36
CA PHE A 869 -15.43 -16.09 -21.53
C PHE A 869 -16.37 -16.23 -22.73
N VAL A 870 -16.13 -15.46 -23.79
CA VAL A 870 -16.90 -15.48 -25.04
C VAL A 870 -15.94 -15.74 -26.21
N PRO A 871 -16.10 -16.81 -27.00
CA PRO A 871 -15.26 -17.00 -28.16
C PRO A 871 -15.74 -16.10 -29.30
N ASN A 872 -14.84 -15.48 -30.07
CA ASN A 872 -15.24 -14.63 -31.21
C ASN A 872 -15.65 -15.43 -32.47
N ILE A 873 -15.22 -16.68 -32.58
CA ILE A 873 -15.55 -17.63 -33.66
C ILE A 873 -15.98 -18.97 -33.05
N PRO A 874 -16.56 -19.91 -33.84
CA PRO A 874 -16.71 -21.28 -33.37
C PRO A 874 -15.38 -21.87 -32.90
N ILE A 875 -15.35 -22.45 -31.70
CA ILE A 875 -14.17 -23.06 -31.11
C ILE A 875 -14.46 -24.46 -30.58
N THR A 876 -13.44 -25.30 -30.54
CA THR A 876 -13.40 -26.48 -29.70
C THR A 876 -12.61 -26.13 -28.44
N CYS A 877 -13.24 -26.29 -27.29
CA CYS A 877 -12.63 -26.07 -25.98
C CYS A 877 -12.20 -27.42 -25.39
N TYR A 878 -10.99 -27.47 -24.83
CA TYR A 878 -10.40 -28.61 -24.14
C TYR A 878 -10.13 -28.24 -22.69
N VAL A 879 -10.60 -29.05 -21.75
CA VAL A 879 -10.38 -28.88 -20.32
C VAL A 879 -9.57 -30.04 -19.80
N GLY A 880 -8.41 -29.75 -19.22
CA GLY A 880 -7.62 -30.74 -18.48
C GLY A 880 -7.99 -30.75 -17.01
N LEU A 881 -8.60 -31.84 -16.55
CA LEU A 881 -9.04 -32.01 -15.17
C LEU A 881 -8.09 -32.96 -14.41
N ASP A 882 -7.64 -32.55 -13.22
CA ASP A 882 -6.80 -33.38 -12.35
C ASP A 882 -7.41 -34.77 -12.13
N THR A 883 -6.67 -35.82 -12.50
CA THR A 883 -7.12 -37.23 -12.44
C THR A 883 -7.47 -37.72 -11.02
N ARG A 884 -7.05 -37.01 -9.97
CA ARG A 884 -7.44 -37.30 -8.59
C ARG A 884 -8.89 -36.93 -8.27
N ILE A 885 -9.54 -36.17 -9.15
CA ILE A 885 -10.97 -35.83 -9.03
C ILE A 885 -11.79 -37.04 -9.49
N THR A 886 -12.39 -37.75 -8.52
CA THR A 886 -13.19 -38.96 -8.78
C THR A 886 -14.65 -38.66 -9.15
N SER A 887 -15.15 -37.48 -8.80
CA SER A 887 -16.51 -37.02 -9.08
C SER A 887 -16.45 -35.88 -10.07
N ILE A 888 -16.70 -36.17 -11.34
CA ILE A 888 -16.61 -35.19 -12.43
C ILE A 888 -17.58 -34.02 -12.15
N PRO A 889 -17.11 -32.76 -12.16
CA PRO A 889 -17.95 -31.59 -11.95
C PRO A 889 -19.16 -31.54 -12.90
N SER A 890 -20.33 -31.14 -12.40
CA SER A 890 -21.58 -31.16 -13.17
C SER A 890 -21.56 -30.23 -14.39
N TRP A 891 -20.76 -29.17 -14.39
CA TRP A 891 -20.62 -28.25 -15.52
C TRP A 891 -19.86 -28.88 -16.71
N LEU A 892 -19.12 -29.97 -16.47
CA LEU A 892 -18.54 -30.83 -17.52
C LEU A 892 -19.56 -31.86 -18.05
N SER A 893 -20.82 -31.80 -17.63
CA SER A 893 -21.88 -32.62 -18.23
C SER A 893 -22.03 -32.31 -19.73
N GLY A 894 -21.99 -33.36 -20.55
CA GLY A 894 -22.03 -33.24 -22.01
C GLY A 894 -20.71 -32.83 -22.67
N TRP A 895 -19.59 -32.84 -21.94
CA TRP A 895 -18.25 -32.82 -22.53
C TRP A 895 -17.78 -34.25 -22.80
N THR A 896 -17.00 -34.44 -23.87
CA THR A 896 -16.49 -35.75 -24.28
C THR A 896 -15.09 -35.95 -23.72
N ASN A 897 -14.88 -37.01 -22.91
CA ASN A 897 -13.54 -37.46 -22.57
C ASN A 897 -12.89 -38.11 -23.80
N ILE A 898 -11.73 -37.61 -24.22
CA ILE A 898 -11.06 -38.07 -25.46
C ILE A 898 -9.98 -39.14 -25.22
N GLY A 899 -9.78 -39.57 -23.97
CA GLY A 899 -8.79 -40.60 -23.61
C GLY A 899 -7.34 -40.11 -23.55
N GLU A 900 -7.09 -38.83 -23.88
CA GLU A 900 -5.77 -38.21 -23.87
C GLU A 900 -5.48 -37.47 -22.54
N THR A 901 -4.19 -37.31 -22.23
CA THR A 901 -3.73 -36.66 -21.00
C THR A 901 -2.57 -35.70 -21.24
N PHE A 902 -2.36 -34.74 -20.33
CA PHE A 902 -1.10 -34.02 -20.20
C PHE A 902 -0.59 -34.09 -18.75
N ASP A 903 0.73 -34.02 -18.57
CA ASP A 903 1.38 -34.11 -17.27
C ASP A 903 2.15 -32.84 -16.94
N ASN A 904 2.37 -32.62 -15.64
CA ASN A 904 3.21 -31.54 -15.14
C ASN A 904 4.34 -32.01 -14.23
N ASP A 905 5.36 -31.17 -14.05
CA ASP A 905 6.54 -31.46 -13.20
C ASP A 905 6.23 -31.48 -11.69
N GLY A 906 4.98 -31.24 -11.29
CA GLY A 906 4.44 -31.41 -9.95
C GLY A 906 3.82 -32.79 -9.70
N ALA A 907 4.03 -33.75 -10.61
CA ALA A 907 3.48 -35.11 -10.58
C ALA A 907 1.94 -35.15 -10.58
N VAL A 908 1.32 -34.27 -11.38
CA VAL A 908 -0.14 -34.30 -11.64
C VAL A 908 -0.38 -34.63 -13.11
N THR A 909 -1.26 -35.62 -13.33
CA THR A 909 -1.80 -35.98 -14.65
C THR A 909 -3.20 -35.40 -14.79
N PHE A 910 -3.49 -34.80 -15.94
CA PHE A 910 -4.79 -34.21 -16.27
C PHE A 910 -5.48 -35.01 -17.36
N GLN A 911 -6.73 -35.41 -17.12
CA GLN A 911 -7.59 -36.03 -18.12
C GLN A 911 -8.24 -34.95 -18.98
N ILE A 912 -8.17 -35.10 -20.31
CA ILE A 912 -8.67 -34.11 -21.25
C ILE A 912 -10.13 -34.39 -21.65
N TYR A 913 -10.97 -33.37 -21.52
CA TYR A 913 -12.36 -33.33 -21.96
C TYR A 913 -12.52 -32.27 -23.04
N MET A 914 -13.37 -32.50 -24.04
CA MET A 914 -13.61 -31.53 -25.13
C MET A 914 -15.10 -31.21 -25.32
N LYS A 915 -15.38 -29.99 -25.83
CA LYS A 915 -16.71 -29.57 -26.29
C LYS A 915 -16.62 -28.38 -27.25
N SER A 916 -17.42 -28.40 -28.32
CA SER A 916 -17.52 -27.29 -29.27
C SER A 916 -18.51 -26.21 -28.79
N PHE A 917 -18.18 -24.96 -29.06
CA PHE A 917 -18.98 -23.78 -28.74
C PHE A 917 -19.09 -22.85 -29.96
N PRO A 918 -20.29 -22.36 -30.31
CA PRO A 918 -20.43 -21.33 -31.32
C PRO A 918 -19.79 -20.00 -30.88
N GLY A 919 -19.28 -19.23 -31.83
CA GLY A 919 -18.82 -17.86 -31.59
C GLY A 919 -19.95 -16.99 -31.03
N GLY A 920 -19.60 -16.11 -30.09
CA GLY A 920 -20.51 -15.19 -29.41
C GLY A 920 -21.27 -15.78 -28.22
N THR A 921 -21.09 -17.07 -27.90
CA THR A 921 -21.75 -17.71 -26.75
C THR A 921 -20.94 -17.56 -25.46
N ILE A 922 -21.60 -17.48 -24.30
CA ILE A 922 -20.89 -17.47 -23.01
C ILE A 922 -20.48 -18.90 -22.67
N VAL A 923 -19.19 -19.11 -22.48
CA VAL A 923 -18.61 -20.34 -21.95
C VAL A 923 -18.39 -20.15 -20.44
N GLU A 924 -19.03 -20.99 -19.63
CA GLU A 924 -18.88 -21.00 -18.18
C GLU A 924 -17.87 -22.05 -17.73
N LEU A 925 -16.95 -21.65 -16.86
CA LEU A 925 -15.91 -22.48 -16.26
C LEU A 925 -16.23 -22.67 -14.78
N GLY A 926 -16.81 -23.82 -14.44
CA GLY A 926 -17.30 -24.12 -13.08
C GLY A 926 -16.19 -24.53 -12.12
N THR A 927 -16.51 -24.65 -10.83
CA THR A 927 -15.57 -25.18 -9.82
C THR A 927 -15.11 -26.60 -10.13
N ASN A 928 -13.87 -26.94 -9.74
CA ASN A 928 -13.35 -28.31 -9.74
C ASN A 928 -13.79 -29.14 -8.50
N GLY A 929 -14.61 -28.58 -7.60
CA GLY A 929 -15.09 -29.23 -6.38
C GLY A 929 -14.57 -28.62 -5.07
N ALA A 930 -13.89 -27.47 -5.13
CA ALA A 930 -13.44 -26.70 -3.96
C ALA A 930 -12.53 -27.48 -2.98
N SER A 931 -11.56 -28.23 -3.50
CA SER A 931 -10.73 -29.12 -2.69
C SER A 931 -9.25 -28.74 -2.68
N SER A 932 -8.65 -28.70 -1.48
CA SER A 932 -7.22 -28.47 -1.30
C SER A 932 -6.36 -29.65 -1.74
N SER A 933 -6.94 -30.85 -1.89
CA SER A 933 -6.23 -32.09 -2.24
C SER A 933 -5.93 -32.26 -3.73
N VAL A 934 -6.45 -31.37 -4.57
CA VAL A 934 -6.28 -31.38 -6.03
C VAL A 934 -5.70 -30.05 -6.50
N VAL A 935 -5.40 -29.92 -7.79
CA VAL A 935 -5.07 -28.64 -8.44
C VAL A 935 -6.23 -28.15 -9.30
N ASN A 936 -6.17 -26.88 -9.72
CA ASN A 936 -7.19 -26.35 -10.62
C ASN A 936 -7.04 -26.93 -12.04
N TYR A 937 -8.05 -26.76 -12.91
CA TYR A 937 -8.01 -27.22 -14.30
C TYR A 937 -7.34 -26.20 -15.23
N VAL A 938 -7.00 -26.64 -16.43
CA VAL A 938 -6.50 -25.79 -17.53
C VAL A 938 -7.52 -25.79 -18.66
N VAL A 939 -7.69 -24.65 -19.35
CA VAL A 939 -8.61 -24.51 -20.49
C VAL A 939 -7.81 -24.15 -21.74
N ILE A 940 -7.92 -24.94 -22.80
CA ILE A 940 -7.22 -24.76 -24.07
C ILE A 940 -8.27 -24.63 -25.17
N VAL A 941 -8.12 -23.70 -26.10
CA VAL A 941 -9.09 -23.48 -27.19
C VAL A 941 -8.41 -23.60 -28.55
N LYS A 942 -9.15 -24.16 -29.52
CA LYS A 942 -8.77 -24.18 -30.93
C LYS A 942 -9.96 -23.71 -31.77
N PRO A 943 -9.74 -23.07 -32.92
CA PRO A 943 -10.80 -22.79 -33.86
C PRO A 943 -11.47 -24.10 -34.28
N ASP A 944 -12.80 -24.12 -34.24
CA ASP A 944 -13.61 -25.23 -34.73
C ASP A 944 -13.82 -25.01 -36.23
N TYR A 945 -12.76 -25.23 -37.00
CA TYR A 945 -12.92 -25.31 -38.44
C TYR A 945 -13.59 -26.65 -38.76
N PRO A 946 -14.65 -26.69 -39.60
CA PRO A 946 -14.98 -27.95 -40.25
C PRO A 946 -13.71 -28.45 -40.95
N PRO A 947 -13.40 -29.76 -40.91
CA PRO A 947 -12.14 -30.28 -41.42
C PRO A 947 -11.90 -29.75 -42.85
N MET A 948 -10.72 -29.17 -43.07
CA MET A 948 -10.32 -28.72 -44.40
C MET A 948 -10.19 -29.97 -45.27
N ILE A 949 -11.09 -30.11 -46.24
CA ILE A 949 -11.05 -31.22 -47.19
C ILE A 949 -9.91 -30.93 -48.16
N ILE A 950 -8.82 -31.69 -48.06
CA ILE A 950 -7.67 -31.58 -48.95
C ILE A 950 -7.97 -32.44 -50.19
N PRO A 951 -8.11 -31.86 -51.40
CA PRO A 951 -8.37 -32.65 -52.60
C PRO A 951 -7.24 -33.65 -52.83
N GLY A 952 -7.57 -34.95 -52.84
CA GLY A 952 -6.64 -36.06 -52.97
C GLY A 952 -6.33 -36.82 -51.68
N ASP A 953 -6.57 -36.24 -50.50
CA ASP A 953 -6.43 -36.89 -49.17
C ASP A 953 -7.75 -37.57 -48.81
N VAL A 954 -7.98 -38.73 -49.40
CA VAL A 954 -9.23 -39.48 -49.31
C VAL A 954 -9.34 -40.20 -47.97
N VAL A 955 -8.20 -40.61 -47.42
CA VAL A 955 -8.04 -41.17 -46.08
C VAL A 955 -7.45 -40.06 -45.20
N PRO A 956 -8.27 -39.30 -44.45
CA PRO A 956 -7.93 -37.99 -43.89
C PRO A 956 -6.82 -38.07 -42.83
N ASP A 957 -5.59 -38.23 -43.29
CA ASP A 957 -4.38 -38.36 -42.49
C ASP A 957 -3.38 -37.22 -42.79
N GLY A 958 -3.77 -36.29 -43.68
CA GLY A 958 -3.00 -35.12 -44.06
C GLY A 958 -1.96 -35.40 -45.13
N GLN A 959 -1.91 -36.62 -45.70
CA GLN A 959 -1.00 -37.00 -46.78
C GLN A 959 -1.78 -37.41 -48.02
N ILE A 960 -1.20 -37.15 -49.20
CA ILE A 960 -1.75 -37.61 -50.49
C ILE A 960 -0.82 -38.71 -51.00
N ASP A 961 -1.22 -39.97 -50.87
CA ASP A 961 -0.36 -41.10 -51.18
C ASP A 961 -1.06 -42.26 -51.94
N ALA A 962 -0.37 -43.41 -52.04
CA ALA A 962 -0.86 -44.57 -52.77
C ALA A 962 -2.11 -45.21 -52.12
N LEU A 963 -2.34 -44.96 -50.84
CA LEU A 963 -3.50 -45.41 -50.09
C LEU A 963 -4.75 -44.67 -50.58
N ASP A 964 -4.70 -43.34 -50.71
CA ASP A 964 -5.81 -42.53 -51.26
C ASP A 964 -6.19 -42.99 -52.66
N PHE A 965 -5.17 -43.21 -53.49
CA PHE A 965 -5.35 -43.74 -54.84
C PHE A 965 -6.05 -45.11 -54.84
N ALA A 966 -5.73 -45.97 -53.88
CA ALA A 966 -6.39 -47.27 -53.75
C ALA A 966 -7.86 -47.13 -53.36
N TYR A 967 -8.20 -46.16 -52.51
CA TYR A 967 -9.58 -45.93 -52.06
C TYR A 967 -10.47 -45.32 -53.16
N ILE A 968 -9.98 -44.36 -53.95
CA ILE A 968 -10.72 -43.91 -55.15
C ILE A 968 -10.91 -45.08 -56.12
N LYS A 969 -9.87 -45.89 -56.35
CA LYS A 969 -9.98 -47.04 -57.27
C LYS A 969 -11.01 -48.07 -56.79
N LYS A 970 -11.07 -48.37 -55.49
CA LYS A 970 -12.08 -49.27 -54.93
C LYS A 970 -13.49 -48.71 -55.06
N HIS A 971 -13.65 -47.39 -54.92
CA HIS A 971 -14.92 -46.70 -55.16
C HIS A 971 -15.44 -46.90 -56.58
N LEU A 972 -14.60 -46.65 -57.57
CA LEU A 972 -14.95 -46.80 -58.99
C LEU A 972 -15.24 -48.26 -59.38
N LEU A 973 -14.63 -49.22 -58.70
CA LEU A 973 -14.88 -50.64 -58.90
C LEU A 973 -16.12 -51.15 -58.14
N GLY A 974 -16.80 -50.29 -57.37
CA GLY A 974 -17.95 -50.65 -56.54
C GLY A 974 -17.61 -51.58 -55.38
N ILE A 975 -16.32 -51.68 -55.02
CA ILE A 975 -15.83 -52.55 -53.94
C ILE A 975 -16.05 -51.88 -52.58
N GLU A 976 -15.89 -50.55 -52.50
CA GLU A 976 -16.00 -49.78 -51.27
C GLU A 976 -16.54 -48.37 -51.58
N LEU A 977 -17.68 -47.96 -51.00
CA LEU A 977 -18.30 -46.68 -51.33
C LEU A 977 -17.76 -45.55 -50.44
N LEU A 978 -17.14 -44.53 -51.05
CA LEU A 978 -16.77 -43.29 -50.38
C LEU A 978 -18.02 -42.45 -50.11
N THR A 979 -18.06 -41.79 -48.94
CA THR A 979 -19.16 -40.89 -48.53
C THR A 979 -18.60 -39.70 -47.76
N GLY A 980 -19.42 -38.66 -47.57
CA GLY A 980 -19.06 -37.51 -46.73
C GLY A 980 -17.81 -36.78 -47.21
N ASP A 981 -16.88 -36.51 -46.31
CA ASP A 981 -15.71 -35.69 -46.59
C ASP A 981 -14.64 -36.45 -47.41
N SER A 982 -14.52 -37.77 -47.27
CA SER A 982 -13.69 -38.60 -48.16
C SER A 982 -14.21 -38.62 -49.60
N TYR A 983 -15.53 -38.54 -49.82
CA TYR A 983 -16.09 -38.42 -51.17
C TYR A 983 -15.74 -37.06 -51.79
N LYS A 984 -15.82 -35.98 -51.01
CA LYS A 984 -15.46 -34.64 -51.46
C LYS A 984 -13.94 -34.49 -51.69
N ALA A 985 -13.11 -35.16 -50.88
CA ALA A 985 -11.66 -35.19 -51.09
C ALA A 985 -11.28 -35.99 -52.35
N ALA A 986 -12.05 -37.03 -52.68
CA ALA A 986 -11.86 -37.85 -53.86
C ALA A 986 -12.33 -37.20 -55.17
N ASP A 987 -13.16 -36.14 -55.10
CA ASP A 987 -13.61 -35.33 -56.25
C ASP A 987 -12.61 -34.18 -56.47
N ILE A 988 -11.46 -34.54 -57.03
CA ILE A 988 -10.27 -33.68 -57.11
C ILE A 988 -10.47 -32.56 -58.13
N ASP A 989 -11.24 -32.81 -59.19
CA ASP A 989 -11.60 -31.78 -60.16
C ASP A 989 -12.84 -30.96 -59.77
N ASN A 990 -13.48 -31.33 -58.66
CA ASN A 990 -14.64 -30.66 -58.06
C ASN A 990 -15.85 -30.63 -59.02
N SER A 991 -16.00 -31.69 -59.82
CA SER A 991 -17.09 -31.87 -60.79
C SER A 991 -18.42 -32.27 -60.14
N GLY A 992 -18.39 -32.69 -58.87
CA GLY A 992 -19.51 -33.23 -58.10
C GLY A 992 -19.62 -34.75 -58.18
N THR A 993 -18.72 -35.43 -58.91
CA THR A 993 -18.74 -36.88 -59.11
C THR A 993 -17.33 -37.45 -59.03
N VAL A 994 -17.12 -38.50 -58.23
CA VAL A 994 -15.84 -39.21 -58.20
C VAL A 994 -15.79 -40.21 -59.35
N ASP A 995 -14.98 -39.93 -60.37
CA ASP A 995 -14.86 -40.77 -61.57
C ASP A 995 -13.40 -41.09 -61.98
N ALA A 996 -13.22 -41.66 -63.18
CA ALA A 996 -11.90 -42.06 -63.67
C ALA A 996 -10.95 -40.86 -63.89
N ILE A 997 -11.47 -39.65 -64.03
CA ILE A 997 -10.73 -38.40 -64.15
C ILE A 997 -10.06 -38.08 -62.82
N ASP A 998 -10.77 -38.15 -61.70
CA ASP A 998 -10.19 -37.92 -60.37
C ASP A 998 -9.07 -38.91 -60.06
N LEU A 999 -9.30 -40.19 -60.36
CA LEU A 999 -8.28 -41.22 -60.20
C LEU A 999 -7.03 -40.93 -61.06
N ALA A 1000 -7.22 -40.40 -62.27
CA ALA A 1000 -6.11 -40.03 -63.16
C ALA A 1000 -5.36 -38.78 -62.67
N LEU A 1001 -6.08 -37.79 -62.13
CA LEU A 1001 -5.51 -36.58 -61.54
C LEU A 1001 -4.70 -36.90 -60.29
N LEU A 1002 -5.23 -37.74 -59.40
CA LEU A 1002 -4.50 -38.21 -58.21
C LEU A 1002 -3.22 -38.95 -58.61
N LYS A 1003 -3.33 -39.87 -59.58
CA LYS A 1003 -2.16 -40.60 -60.10
C LYS A 1003 -1.11 -39.68 -60.68
N LYS A 1004 -1.53 -38.64 -61.41
CA LYS A 1004 -0.63 -37.66 -61.99
C LYS A 1004 0.10 -36.89 -60.89
N ALA A 1005 -0.63 -36.39 -59.88
CA ALA A 1005 -0.04 -35.68 -58.75
C ALA A 1005 1.00 -36.53 -57.99
N LEU A 1006 0.68 -37.80 -57.73
CA LEU A 1006 1.59 -38.76 -57.08
C LEU A 1006 2.87 -39.04 -57.89
N LEU A 1007 2.77 -39.04 -59.23
CA LEU A 1007 3.92 -39.25 -60.11
C LEU A 1007 4.77 -38.00 -60.31
N GLU A 1008 4.17 -36.81 -60.17
CA GLU A 1008 4.85 -35.53 -60.31
C GLU A 1008 5.54 -35.09 -59.00
N GLY A 1009 5.31 -35.77 -57.88
CA GLY A 1009 6.03 -35.59 -56.61
C GLY A 1009 5.70 -34.27 -55.91
N ILE A 1010 4.50 -33.72 -56.12
CA ILE A 1010 4.03 -32.55 -55.38
C ILE A 1010 3.54 -33.05 -54.02
N HIS A 1011 4.31 -32.75 -52.97
CA HIS A 1011 3.94 -32.96 -51.57
C HIS A 1011 3.17 -31.76 -51.04
#